data_AF-A0A842I556-F1
#
_entry.id   AF-A0A842I556-F1
#
_cell.length_a   1.000
_cell.length_b   1.000
_cell.length_c   1.000
_cell.angle_alpha   90.00
_cell.angle_beta   90.00
_cell.angle_gamma   90.00
#
_symmetry.space_group_name_H-M   'P 1'
#
loop_
_entity.id
_entity.type
_entity.pdbx_description
1 polymer ?
#
loop_
_entity_poly.entity_id
_entity_poly.type
_entity_poly.pdbx_seq_one_letter_code
_entity_poly.pdbx_strand_id
1 'polypeptide(L)'
;MNAGSVSVFLRFSLFAVAIFAVPLAVWRYAFQATDWSAVALLPLGYVIFRANYALTLPAMRAELRLVLNETSVLSRWVTGKIYVGAASALFALTSIVLLAWQALVLSSAEAMLLVGLLVSTSLVYALMRGFFGWHLNEPFAKPISTKLATAVATVPFFFALAYTTFNFSGQPGSLADATLLEAIRIGLADLPDRAGWITQFMALPYGYEAAKLWVVVSLKDYPVVAWMFSLDAALFSFVLARASVVVAAWLPSVKPPKRDKTATAVGWFWGVIGGSCCLYLGLVLAGALGRDETLPRDEQPTFLYEALSEANQAAVEAVKAQIGPALDTIYEPVYRAVPAYAEFHYSVPGEYIELTEAAIGALADSMTARLYVGFEKRLGALTQKLDEDFAAAFSSRLSADAVGAESGSFLFEDIAQTAIRDAEARVAVAAPIAGGTLVLGGKAVELAVVVIAKKLGAKALLKAGSKWGMTAAGAGSGAMLCAWSGPVAALCGATGAVIVWVGTDMLAIRLDEAFNRAEFEAELRILIDDDKADLKRNLELALDQKALAVQSANNVIVQDFTLKQLTSPEYGVLCEQSKALAASYSAYISGPDFGDEAKAAELRKAALQLDLFAARDLRTEVMSNLPSPLPRIVTKLLVTGVIPADFSSDRDVSGMAMINGRRFDFERTPSSAATGFTLVRDEAFPMAIGSGLTISVAVQQHNYLGNSFFSGTGQFDAASVAAATDRAQTKLQVPLEFATKPQDTPVWNSSPYPGNTAKVTLETAFVKPPELTAKLPCLQ
;
A
#
# COMPACT_ATOMS: atom_id res chain seq x y z
N MET A 1 11.40 11.26 -50.25
CA MET A 1 11.27 12.74 -50.28
C MET A 1 12.58 13.34 -50.75
N ASN A 2 12.56 14.37 -51.61
CA ASN A 2 13.78 15.18 -51.85
C ASN A 2 14.13 15.92 -50.56
N ALA A 3 15.42 16.20 -50.31
CA ALA A 3 15.90 16.89 -49.11
C ALA A 3 15.13 18.19 -48.81
N GLY A 4 14.64 18.87 -49.85
CA GLY A 4 13.80 20.06 -49.75
C GLY A 4 12.46 19.83 -49.03
N SER A 5 11.79 18.69 -49.23
CA SER A 5 10.51 18.42 -48.55
C SER A 5 10.71 18.19 -47.05
N VAL A 6 11.78 17.48 -46.65
CA VAL A 6 12.09 17.20 -45.23
C VAL A 6 12.36 18.49 -44.48
N SER A 7 13.18 19.38 -45.06
CA SER A 7 13.48 20.69 -44.49
C SER A 7 12.21 21.52 -44.23
N VAL A 8 11.26 21.48 -45.16
CA VAL A 8 9.99 22.20 -45.03
C VAL A 8 9.13 21.62 -43.90
N PHE A 9 8.98 20.30 -43.79
CA PHE A 9 8.24 19.67 -42.68
C PHE A 9 8.87 19.91 -41.32
N LEU A 10 10.21 19.90 -41.25
CA LEU A 10 10.93 20.20 -40.02
C LEU A 10 10.65 21.64 -39.56
N ARG A 11 10.68 22.60 -40.49
CA ARG A 11 10.33 24.01 -40.19
C ARG A 11 8.89 24.15 -39.68
N PHE A 12 7.94 23.45 -40.27
CA PHE A 12 6.55 23.47 -39.80
C PHE A 12 6.40 22.85 -38.41
N SER A 13 7.09 21.74 -38.15
CA SER A 13 7.04 21.07 -36.85
C SER A 13 7.68 21.94 -35.76
N LEU A 14 8.82 22.57 -36.04
CA LEU A 14 9.47 23.52 -35.13
C LEU A 14 8.60 24.74 -34.87
N PHE A 15 7.92 25.25 -35.90
CA PHE A 15 7.00 26.38 -35.74
C PHE A 15 5.77 25.99 -34.90
N ALA A 16 5.20 24.81 -35.11
CA ALA A 16 4.12 24.29 -34.28
C ALA A 16 4.59 24.15 -32.82
N VAL A 17 5.76 23.55 -32.57
CA VAL A 17 6.35 23.47 -31.22
C VAL A 17 6.51 24.87 -30.61
N ALA A 18 7.03 25.85 -31.35
CA ALA A 18 7.19 27.21 -30.84
C ALA A 18 5.86 27.87 -30.46
N ILE A 19 4.78 27.63 -31.22
CA ILE A 19 3.42 28.13 -30.91
C ILE A 19 2.94 27.61 -29.54
N PHE A 20 3.27 26.37 -29.16
CA PHE A 20 2.91 25.83 -27.85
C PHE A 20 3.91 26.24 -26.77
N ALA A 21 5.20 26.03 -27.01
CA ALA A 21 6.25 26.14 -26.02
C ALA A 21 6.42 27.58 -25.51
N VAL A 22 6.37 28.60 -26.38
CA VAL A 22 6.60 29.98 -25.98
C VAL A 22 5.50 30.50 -25.03
N PRO A 23 4.19 30.42 -25.39
CA PRO A 23 3.11 30.80 -24.47
C PRO A 23 3.11 30.03 -23.15
N LEU A 24 3.38 28.72 -23.18
CA LEU A 24 3.39 27.88 -21.98
C LEU A 24 4.59 28.17 -21.08
N ALA A 25 5.76 28.48 -21.65
CA ALA A 25 6.93 28.88 -20.89
C ALA A 25 6.72 30.26 -20.24
N VAL A 26 6.16 31.22 -20.98
CA VAL A 26 5.80 32.54 -20.42
C VAL A 26 4.74 32.39 -19.34
N TRP A 27 3.73 31.54 -19.53
CA TRP A 27 2.75 31.18 -18.51
C TRP A 27 3.42 30.62 -17.25
N ARG A 28 4.26 29.59 -17.36
CA ARG A 28 4.93 28.95 -16.22
C ARG A 28 5.78 29.96 -15.43
N TYR A 29 6.51 30.84 -16.11
CA TYR A 29 7.34 31.86 -15.46
C TYR A 29 6.50 32.98 -14.83
N ALA A 30 5.52 33.51 -15.57
CA ALA A 30 4.69 34.61 -15.09
C ALA A 30 3.70 34.18 -13.99
N PHE A 31 3.32 32.91 -13.93
CA PHE A 31 2.40 32.36 -12.93
C PHE A 31 2.87 32.62 -11.50
N GLN A 32 4.19 32.55 -11.28
CA GLN A 32 4.80 32.82 -9.97
C GLN A 32 4.72 34.31 -9.58
N ALA A 33 4.61 35.21 -10.56
CA ALA A 33 4.65 36.65 -10.32
C ALA A 33 3.27 37.31 -10.33
N THR A 34 2.33 36.89 -11.19
CA THR A 34 1.10 37.67 -11.46
C THR A 34 -0.09 36.86 -11.99
N ASP A 35 -1.31 37.30 -11.64
CA ASP A 35 -2.59 36.75 -12.13
C ASP A 35 -2.80 37.11 -13.60
N TRP A 36 -2.05 38.09 -14.11
CA TRP A 36 -2.05 38.43 -15.52
C TRP A 36 -1.29 37.42 -16.38
N SER A 37 -0.67 36.39 -15.77
CA SER A 37 -0.04 35.28 -16.49
C SER A 37 -1.00 34.59 -17.47
N ALA A 38 -2.31 34.53 -17.18
CA ALA A 38 -3.30 33.94 -18.08
C ALA A 38 -3.36 34.64 -19.45
N VAL A 39 -2.97 35.92 -19.53
CA VAL A 39 -2.90 36.68 -20.80
C VAL A 39 -1.87 36.04 -21.76
N ALA A 40 -0.82 35.42 -21.23
CA ALA A 40 0.18 34.72 -22.04
C ALA A 40 -0.41 33.54 -22.84
N LEU A 41 -1.54 32.98 -22.40
CA LEU A 41 -2.21 31.85 -23.04
C LEU A 41 -3.20 32.27 -24.14
N LEU A 42 -3.61 33.55 -24.19
CA LEU A 42 -4.59 34.04 -25.18
C LEU A 42 -4.14 33.84 -26.63
N PRO A 43 -2.87 34.10 -27.02
CA PRO A 43 -2.42 33.84 -28.39
C PRO A 43 -2.54 32.37 -28.78
N LEU A 44 -2.14 31.44 -27.89
CA LEU A 44 -2.26 30.01 -28.12
C LEU A 44 -3.74 29.60 -28.27
N GLY A 45 -4.59 30.09 -27.38
CA GLY A 45 -6.03 29.83 -27.43
C GLY A 45 -6.69 30.30 -28.72
N TYR A 46 -6.35 31.51 -29.16
CA TYR A 46 -6.84 32.06 -30.42
C TYR A 46 -6.40 31.22 -31.61
N VAL A 47 -5.14 30.78 -31.66
CA VAL A 47 -4.63 29.92 -32.73
C VAL A 47 -5.38 28.58 -32.74
N ILE A 48 -5.54 27.91 -31.60
CA ILE A 48 -6.27 26.63 -31.50
C ILE A 48 -7.73 26.81 -31.96
N PHE A 49 -8.41 27.87 -31.49
CA PHE A 49 -9.79 28.19 -31.86
C PHE A 49 -9.92 28.39 -33.38
N ARG A 50 -9.10 29.27 -33.96
CA ARG A 50 -9.16 29.60 -35.39
C ARG A 50 -8.82 28.41 -36.26
N ALA A 51 -7.82 27.64 -35.86
CA ALA A 51 -7.39 26.44 -36.55
C ALA A 51 -8.50 25.36 -36.55
N ASN A 52 -9.12 25.09 -35.39
CA ASN A 52 -10.19 24.11 -35.30
C ASN A 52 -11.45 24.55 -36.08
N TYR A 53 -11.80 25.84 -35.97
CA TYR A 53 -12.92 26.44 -36.69
C TYR A 53 -12.73 26.33 -38.21
N ALA A 54 -11.54 26.65 -38.72
CA ALA A 54 -11.21 26.54 -40.14
C ALA A 54 -11.22 25.09 -40.65
N LEU A 55 -10.85 24.13 -39.80
CA LEU A 55 -10.82 22.71 -40.13
C LEU A 55 -12.22 22.10 -40.22
N THR A 56 -13.11 22.44 -39.30
CA THR A 56 -14.41 21.77 -39.10
C THR A 56 -15.54 22.41 -39.91
N LEU A 57 -15.47 23.72 -40.16
CA LEU A 57 -16.53 24.45 -40.87
C LEU A 57 -16.82 23.93 -42.30
N PRO A 58 -15.81 23.61 -43.15
CA PRO A 58 -16.08 23.12 -44.49
C PRO A 58 -16.79 21.76 -44.50
N ALA A 59 -16.40 20.85 -43.61
CA ALA A 59 -17.01 19.54 -43.48
C ALA A 59 -18.46 19.64 -42.98
N MET A 60 -18.71 20.42 -41.92
CA MET A 60 -20.06 20.65 -41.42
C MET A 60 -20.97 21.30 -42.47
N ARG A 61 -20.45 22.23 -43.28
CA ARG A 61 -21.22 22.82 -44.39
C ARG A 61 -21.53 21.80 -45.48
N ALA A 62 -20.62 20.88 -45.78
CA ALA A 62 -20.86 19.82 -46.74
C ALA A 62 -21.95 18.86 -46.24
N GLU A 63 -21.90 18.47 -44.96
CA GLU A 63 -22.92 17.63 -44.32
C GLU A 63 -24.29 18.33 -44.26
N LEU A 64 -24.34 19.59 -43.83
CA LEU A 64 -25.58 20.36 -43.76
C LEU A 64 -26.24 20.54 -45.14
N ARG A 65 -25.46 20.63 -46.22
CA ARG A 65 -26.00 20.66 -47.59
C ARG A 65 -26.63 19.35 -48.03
N LEU A 66 -26.18 18.22 -47.47
CA LEU A 66 -26.77 16.90 -47.75
C LEU A 66 -28.05 16.68 -46.94
N VAL A 67 -28.11 17.22 -45.72
CA VAL A 67 -29.23 17.00 -44.79
C VAL A 67 -30.37 18.01 -45.00
N LEU A 68 -30.05 19.28 -45.25
CA LEU A 68 -31.03 20.34 -45.38
C LEU A 68 -31.48 20.50 -46.84
N ASN A 69 -32.79 20.50 -47.06
CA ASN A 69 -33.37 20.88 -48.34
C ASN A 69 -33.03 22.35 -48.63
N GLU A 70 -32.49 22.64 -49.83
CA GLU A 70 -32.08 23.99 -50.26
C GLU A 70 -33.23 25.02 -50.21
N THR A 71 -34.47 24.56 -50.28
CA THR A 71 -35.67 25.41 -50.21
C THR A 71 -36.11 25.74 -48.78
N SER A 72 -35.59 25.06 -47.76
CA SER A 72 -36.00 25.27 -46.37
C SER A 72 -35.49 26.61 -45.84
N VAL A 73 -36.37 27.37 -45.16
CA VAL A 73 -36.02 28.60 -44.43
C VAL A 73 -34.92 28.33 -43.39
N LEU A 74 -34.88 27.11 -42.84
CA LEU A 74 -33.88 26.68 -41.86
C LEU A 74 -32.45 26.69 -42.43
N SER A 75 -32.28 26.48 -43.75
CA SER A 75 -30.97 26.51 -44.42
C SER A 75 -30.29 27.89 -44.35
N ARG A 76 -31.07 28.98 -44.23
CA ARG A 76 -30.53 30.35 -44.08
C ARG A 76 -29.98 30.61 -42.68
N TRP A 77 -30.57 29.99 -41.66
CA TRP A 77 -30.18 30.16 -40.26
C TRP A 77 -29.11 29.17 -39.82
N VAL A 78 -29.19 27.92 -40.28
CA VAL A 78 -28.28 26.83 -39.91
C VAL A 78 -27.08 26.80 -40.87
N THR A 79 -26.23 27.83 -40.80
CA THR A 79 -25.00 27.92 -41.61
C THR A 79 -23.83 27.06 -41.10
N GLY A 80 -24.05 26.34 -40.00
CA GLY A 80 -23.03 25.60 -39.24
C GLY A 80 -22.05 26.48 -38.46
N LYS A 81 -22.00 27.80 -38.71
CA LYS A 81 -21.03 28.72 -38.09
C LYS A 81 -21.17 28.80 -36.58
N ILE A 82 -22.40 28.87 -36.06
CA ILE A 82 -22.66 29.00 -34.62
C ILE A 82 -22.20 27.74 -33.89
N TYR A 83 -22.67 26.57 -34.35
CA TYR A 83 -22.29 25.27 -33.78
C TYR A 83 -20.77 25.05 -33.83
N VAL A 84 -20.15 25.24 -34.99
CA VAL A 84 -18.70 25.07 -35.16
C VAL A 84 -17.91 26.10 -34.35
N GLY A 85 -18.42 27.33 -34.22
CA GLY A 85 -17.87 28.37 -33.36
C GLY A 85 -17.88 27.96 -31.89
N ALA A 86 -19.03 27.55 -31.37
CA ALA A 86 -19.18 27.08 -30.00
C ALA A 86 -18.31 25.85 -29.71
N ALA A 87 -18.33 24.84 -30.59
CA ALA A 87 -17.51 23.63 -30.44
C ALA A 87 -15.99 23.94 -30.48
N SER A 88 -15.56 24.87 -31.34
CA SER A 88 -14.15 25.28 -31.41
C SER A 88 -13.73 26.11 -30.20
N ALA A 89 -14.62 26.95 -29.67
CA ALA A 89 -14.36 27.72 -28.46
C ALA A 89 -14.24 26.80 -27.24
N LEU A 90 -15.15 25.83 -27.09
CA LEU A 90 -15.08 24.81 -26.04
C LEU A 90 -13.79 24.01 -26.13
N PHE A 91 -13.46 23.48 -27.33
CA PHE A 91 -12.22 22.74 -27.53
C PHE A 91 -10.97 23.56 -27.19
N ALA A 92 -10.91 24.82 -27.62
CA ALA A 92 -9.78 25.70 -27.33
C ALA A 92 -9.68 25.99 -25.82
N LEU A 93 -10.79 26.31 -25.15
CA LEU A 93 -10.81 26.59 -23.72
C LEU A 93 -10.37 25.38 -22.89
N THR A 94 -10.92 24.20 -23.18
CA THR A 94 -10.51 22.95 -22.52
C THR A 94 -9.04 22.64 -22.77
N SER A 95 -8.55 22.81 -24.01
CA SER A 95 -7.15 22.57 -24.34
C SER A 95 -6.22 23.52 -23.59
N ILE A 96 -6.53 24.82 -23.55
CA ILE A 96 -5.70 25.81 -22.84
C ILE A 96 -5.63 25.47 -21.35
N VAL A 97 -6.77 25.18 -20.71
CA VAL A 97 -6.81 24.87 -19.27
C VAL A 97 -5.95 23.65 -18.95
N LEU A 98 -6.09 22.57 -19.72
CA LEU A 98 -5.29 21.35 -19.52
C LEU A 98 -3.80 21.58 -19.78
N LEU A 99 -3.45 22.30 -20.86
CA LEU A 99 -2.06 22.61 -21.20
C LEU A 99 -1.40 23.54 -20.17
N ALA A 100 -2.15 24.53 -19.68
CA ALA A 100 -1.68 25.46 -18.67
C ALA A 100 -1.39 24.76 -17.35
N TRP A 101 -2.30 23.91 -16.90
CA TRP A 101 -2.11 23.11 -15.69
C TRP A 101 -0.91 22.17 -15.84
N GLN A 102 -0.84 21.39 -16.91
CA GLN A 102 0.28 20.47 -17.14
C GLN A 102 1.62 21.19 -17.24
N ALA A 103 1.68 22.37 -17.88
CA ALA A 103 2.91 23.16 -17.95
C ALA A 103 3.47 23.57 -16.58
N LEU A 104 2.66 23.63 -15.52
CA LEU A 104 3.11 23.93 -14.15
C LEU A 104 3.72 22.72 -13.46
N VAL A 105 3.14 21.53 -13.66
CA VAL A 105 3.50 20.29 -12.95
C VAL A 105 4.61 19.51 -13.67
N LEU A 106 4.77 19.74 -14.98
CA LEU A 106 5.65 18.93 -15.82
C LEU A 106 7.10 18.87 -15.34
N SER A 107 7.63 17.64 -15.27
CA SER A 107 9.06 17.36 -15.20
C SER A 107 9.78 17.63 -16.54
N SER A 108 11.10 17.72 -16.52
CA SER A 108 11.91 17.89 -17.73
C SER A 108 11.78 16.70 -18.70
N ALA A 109 11.70 15.48 -18.17
CA ALA A 109 11.53 14.25 -18.96
C ALA A 109 10.17 14.23 -19.67
N GLU A 110 9.09 14.54 -18.94
CA GLU A 110 7.75 14.66 -19.52
C GLU A 110 7.72 15.77 -20.58
N ALA A 111 8.39 16.90 -20.35
CA ALA A 111 8.45 18.00 -21.32
C ALA A 111 9.05 17.56 -22.65
N MET A 112 10.14 16.77 -22.61
CA MET A 112 10.75 16.21 -23.82
C MET A 112 9.80 15.25 -24.54
N LEU A 113 9.05 14.41 -23.81
CA LEU A 113 8.04 13.53 -24.40
C LEU A 113 6.90 14.32 -25.06
N LEU A 114 6.42 15.40 -24.44
CA LEU A 114 5.39 16.24 -25.04
C LEU A 114 5.87 16.96 -26.30
N VAL A 115 7.12 17.45 -26.32
CA VAL A 115 7.73 18.01 -27.52
C VAL A 115 7.85 16.95 -28.62
N GLY A 116 8.29 15.75 -28.25
CA GLY A 116 8.32 14.59 -29.14
C GLY A 116 6.93 14.27 -29.73
N LEU A 117 5.88 14.34 -28.92
CA LEU A 117 4.50 14.14 -29.34
C LEU A 117 4.09 15.22 -30.34
N LEU A 118 4.34 16.50 -30.05
CA LEU A 118 4.02 17.62 -30.94
C LEU A 118 4.66 17.50 -32.34
N VAL A 119 5.93 17.09 -32.38
CA VAL A 119 6.67 16.87 -33.64
C VAL A 119 6.10 15.67 -34.38
N SER A 120 5.90 14.55 -33.66
CA SER A 120 5.39 13.31 -34.24
C SER A 120 3.98 13.48 -34.82
N THR A 121 3.07 14.13 -34.09
CA THR A 121 1.71 14.42 -34.55
C THR A 121 1.68 15.29 -35.79
N SER A 122 2.54 16.31 -35.85
CA SER A 122 2.69 17.20 -37.02
C SER A 122 3.17 16.43 -38.25
N LEU A 123 4.15 15.55 -38.07
CA LEU A 123 4.72 14.72 -39.14
C LEU A 123 3.71 13.66 -39.63
N VAL A 124 3.06 12.94 -38.72
CA VAL A 124 2.02 11.96 -39.06
C VAL A 124 0.86 12.63 -39.78
N TYR A 125 0.43 13.82 -39.33
CA TYR A 125 -0.61 14.58 -40.03
C TYR A 125 -0.21 14.96 -41.46
N ALA A 126 1.01 15.44 -41.66
CA ALA A 126 1.51 15.75 -42.99
C ALA A 126 1.46 14.53 -43.93
N LEU A 127 1.88 13.37 -43.44
CA LEU A 127 1.84 12.11 -44.20
C LEU A 127 0.39 11.69 -44.50
N MET A 128 -0.48 11.68 -43.48
CA MET A 128 -1.90 11.33 -43.62
C MET A 128 -2.62 12.29 -44.57
N ARG A 129 -2.29 13.58 -44.54
CA ARG A 129 -2.86 14.57 -45.45
C ARG A 129 -2.42 14.33 -46.89
N GLY A 130 -1.16 13.97 -47.12
CA GLY A 130 -0.67 13.57 -48.43
C GLY A 130 -1.42 12.34 -48.95
N PHE A 131 -1.53 11.30 -48.12
CA PHE A 131 -2.21 10.06 -48.46
C PHE A 131 -3.71 10.26 -48.75
N PHE A 132 -4.47 10.83 -47.81
CA PHE A 132 -5.91 11.02 -48.00
C PHE A 132 -6.24 12.09 -49.03
N GLY A 133 -5.36 13.08 -49.25
CA GLY A 133 -5.51 14.03 -50.35
C GLY A 133 -5.46 13.38 -51.73
N TRP A 134 -4.96 12.14 -51.85
CA TRP A 134 -5.01 11.37 -53.09
C TRP A 134 -6.30 10.55 -53.25
N HIS A 135 -6.93 10.18 -52.15
CA HIS A 135 -8.08 9.26 -52.15
C HIS A 135 -9.42 9.95 -51.88
N LEU A 136 -9.42 11.12 -51.25
CA LEU A 136 -10.61 11.81 -50.78
C LEU A 136 -10.65 13.25 -51.29
N ASN A 137 -11.85 13.77 -51.49
CA ASN A 137 -12.06 15.18 -51.78
C ASN A 137 -11.65 16.06 -50.59
N GLU A 138 -11.19 17.28 -50.87
CA GLU A 138 -10.65 18.21 -49.87
C GLU A 138 -11.51 18.41 -48.60
N PRO A 139 -12.85 18.52 -48.65
CA PRO A 139 -13.66 18.71 -47.44
C PRO A 139 -13.61 17.51 -46.47
N PHE A 140 -13.29 16.31 -46.96
CA PHE A 140 -13.23 15.08 -46.15
C PHE A 140 -11.80 14.64 -45.85
N ALA A 141 -10.86 14.91 -46.77
CA ALA A 141 -9.46 14.56 -46.59
C ALA A 141 -8.88 15.17 -45.30
N LYS A 142 -9.06 16.48 -45.07
CA LYS A 142 -8.48 17.14 -43.89
C LYS A 142 -9.03 16.59 -42.57
N PRO A 143 -10.35 16.53 -42.32
CA PRO A 143 -10.88 16.01 -41.05
C PRO A 143 -10.47 14.56 -40.78
N ILE A 144 -10.44 13.71 -41.81
CA ILE A 144 -10.05 12.29 -41.68
C ILE A 144 -8.56 12.17 -41.37
N SER A 145 -7.69 12.89 -42.10
CA SER A 145 -6.26 12.95 -41.79
C SER A 145 -6.01 13.44 -40.37
N THR A 146 -6.76 14.45 -39.91
CA THR A 146 -6.61 14.97 -38.55
C THR A 146 -7.02 13.94 -37.50
N LYS A 147 -8.16 13.26 -37.66
CA LYS A 147 -8.61 12.21 -36.72
C LYS A 147 -7.61 11.05 -36.63
N LEU A 148 -7.18 10.53 -37.78
CA LEU A 148 -6.24 9.39 -37.82
C LEU A 148 -4.85 9.76 -37.36
N ALA A 149 -4.34 10.96 -37.70
CA ALA A 149 -3.04 11.41 -37.22
C ALA A 149 -3.02 11.59 -35.70
N THR A 150 -4.08 12.14 -35.11
CA THR A 150 -4.23 12.19 -33.66
C THR A 150 -4.20 10.79 -33.07
N ALA A 151 -5.01 9.85 -33.56
CA ALA A 151 -5.06 8.49 -33.02
C ALA A 151 -3.71 7.76 -33.11
N VAL A 152 -3.09 7.75 -34.31
CA VAL A 152 -1.83 7.03 -34.56
C VAL A 152 -0.68 7.58 -33.73
N ALA A 153 -0.59 8.90 -33.54
CA ALA A 153 0.49 9.49 -32.76
C ALA A 153 0.24 9.43 -31.25
N THR A 154 -1.01 9.49 -30.79
CA THR A 154 -1.31 9.50 -29.34
C THR A 154 -1.03 8.16 -28.68
N VAL A 155 -1.42 7.04 -29.32
CA VAL A 155 -1.31 5.69 -28.72
C VAL A 155 0.10 5.37 -28.19
N PRO A 156 1.21 5.51 -28.95
CA PRO A 156 2.53 5.19 -28.43
C PRO A 156 2.99 6.16 -27.34
N PHE A 157 2.67 7.45 -27.45
CA PHE A 157 3.04 8.45 -26.45
C PHE A 157 2.22 8.33 -25.16
N PHE A 158 1.00 7.81 -25.23
CA PHE A 158 0.21 7.47 -24.04
C PHE A 158 0.96 6.45 -23.19
N PHE A 159 1.41 5.34 -23.77
CA PHE A 159 2.18 4.33 -23.05
C PHE A 159 3.50 4.90 -22.51
N ALA A 160 4.16 5.78 -23.28
CA ALA A 160 5.39 6.42 -22.85
C ALA A 160 5.20 7.34 -21.66
N LEU A 161 4.19 8.22 -21.72
CA LEU A 161 3.87 9.14 -20.63
C LEU A 161 3.39 8.38 -19.41
N ALA A 162 2.51 7.39 -19.56
CA ALA A 162 2.08 6.51 -18.47
C ALA A 162 3.26 5.86 -17.76
N TYR A 163 4.19 5.27 -18.54
CA TYR A 163 5.39 4.65 -18.00
C TYR A 163 6.31 5.66 -17.29
N THR A 164 6.55 6.81 -17.91
CA THR A 164 7.43 7.84 -17.34
C THR A 164 6.83 8.44 -16.07
N THR A 165 5.56 8.84 -16.08
CA THR A 165 4.86 9.33 -14.88
C THR A 165 4.87 8.27 -13.79
N PHE A 166 4.56 7.01 -14.09
CA PHE A 166 4.58 5.93 -13.09
C PHE A 166 5.97 5.73 -12.44
N ASN A 167 7.05 5.77 -13.23
CA ASN A 167 8.39 5.47 -12.74
C ASN A 167 9.15 6.67 -12.16
N PHE A 168 8.77 7.90 -12.53
CA PHE A 168 9.49 9.12 -12.17
C PHE A 168 8.70 10.10 -11.33
N SER A 169 7.38 9.94 -11.18
CA SER A 169 6.62 10.70 -10.19
C SER A 169 7.06 10.26 -8.80
N GLY A 170 7.92 11.05 -8.17
CA GLY A 170 8.27 10.86 -6.77
C GLY A 170 7.00 10.82 -5.95
N GLN A 171 6.71 9.68 -5.33
CA GLN A 171 5.59 9.55 -4.40
C GLN A 171 6.08 10.15 -3.08
N PRO A 172 5.60 11.33 -2.66
CA PRO A 172 5.98 11.85 -1.35
C PRO A 172 5.56 10.83 -0.29
N GLY A 173 6.49 10.43 0.57
CA GLY A 173 6.24 9.39 1.58
C GLY A 173 5.08 9.75 2.51
N SER A 174 4.77 11.05 2.66
CA SER A 174 3.60 11.54 3.40
C SER A 174 2.27 11.11 2.82
N LEU A 175 2.17 10.80 1.52
CA LEU A 175 0.93 10.30 0.90
C LEU A 175 0.64 8.83 1.21
N ALA A 176 1.64 8.06 1.67
CA ALA A 176 1.44 6.64 1.99
C ALA A 176 0.58 6.44 3.23
N ASP A 177 0.69 7.35 4.20
CA ASP A 177 -0.02 7.28 5.47
C ASP A 177 -1.15 8.32 5.56
N ALA A 178 -1.25 9.24 4.59
CA ALA A 178 -2.30 10.26 4.55
C ALA A 178 -3.66 9.66 4.20
N THR A 179 -4.74 10.25 4.71
CA THR A 179 -6.10 10.04 4.19
C THR A 179 -6.29 10.74 2.84
N LEU A 180 -7.33 10.40 2.05
CA LEU A 180 -7.63 11.10 0.78
C LEU A 180 -7.75 12.63 0.97
N LEU A 181 -8.35 13.07 2.08
CA LEU A 181 -8.51 14.50 2.36
C LEU A 181 -7.18 15.15 2.73
N GLU A 182 -6.34 14.49 3.53
CA GLU A 182 -4.99 14.95 3.83
C GLU A 182 -4.12 14.97 2.58
N ALA A 183 -4.23 13.97 1.71
CA ALA A 183 -3.57 13.98 0.43
C ALA A 183 -3.99 15.18 -0.42
N ILE A 184 -5.29 15.45 -0.53
CA ILE A 184 -5.79 16.66 -1.19
C ILE A 184 -5.21 17.91 -0.53
N ARG A 185 -5.13 17.99 0.80
CA ARG A 185 -4.52 19.13 1.50
C ARG A 185 -3.01 19.23 1.23
N ILE A 186 -2.29 18.11 1.20
CA ILE A 186 -0.86 18.05 0.88
C ILE A 186 -0.64 18.59 -0.53
N GLY A 187 -1.40 18.11 -1.53
CA GLY A 187 -1.26 18.62 -2.90
C GLY A 187 -1.79 20.03 -3.11
N LEU A 188 -2.75 20.49 -2.30
CA LEU A 188 -3.13 21.90 -2.25
C LEU A 188 -2.06 22.76 -1.57
N ALA A 189 -1.28 22.22 -0.63
CA ALA A 189 -0.14 22.91 -0.02
C ALA A 189 1.05 23.01 -0.98
N ASP A 190 1.16 22.11 -1.96
CA ASP A 190 2.14 22.19 -3.07
C ASP A 190 1.77 23.25 -4.12
N LEU A 191 0.58 23.87 -4.04
CA LEU A 191 0.29 25.04 -4.86
C LEU A 191 1.26 26.17 -4.51
N PRO A 192 1.87 26.84 -5.50
CA PRO A 192 2.71 28.00 -5.26
C PRO A 192 1.95 29.03 -4.41
N ASP A 193 2.56 29.41 -3.29
CA ASP A 193 1.94 30.20 -2.22
C ASP A 193 1.60 31.60 -2.74
N ARG A 194 0.36 31.74 -3.25
CA ARG A 194 -0.04 32.92 -4.02
C ARG A 194 -1.51 33.24 -3.83
N ALA A 195 -1.78 34.42 -3.27
CA ALA A 195 -3.12 35.00 -3.20
C ALA A 195 -3.53 35.54 -4.59
N GLY A 196 -4.45 34.85 -5.25
CA GLY A 196 -4.96 35.24 -6.57
C GLY A 196 -6.14 34.36 -7.01
N TRP A 197 -6.95 34.88 -7.94
CA TRP A 197 -8.11 34.14 -8.46
C TRP A 197 -7.68 32.94 -9.30
N ILE A 198 -6.51 33.02 -9.95
CA ILE A 198 -5.95 31.91 -10.72
C ILE A 198 -5.62 30.74 -9.81
N THR A 199 -5.08 30.99 -8.61
CA THR A 199 -4.75 29.93 -7.64
C THR A 199 -6.01 29.15 -7.24
N GLN A 200 -7.14 29.83 -7.06
CA GLN A 200 -8.42 29.17 -6.76
C GLN A 200 -8.88 28.25 -7.90
N PHE A 201 -8.67 28.67 -9.15
CA PHE A 201 -9.00 27.84 -10.32
C PHE A 201 -8.04 26.66 -10.47
N MET A 202 -6.75 26.86 -10.18
CA MET A 202 -5.72 25.80 -10.22
C MET A 202 -5.78 24.85 -9.01
N ALA A 203 -6.46 25.23 -7.93
CA ALA A 203 -6.65 24.34 -6.79
C ALA A 203 -7.39 23.05 -7.16
N LEU A 204 -8.34 23.13 -8.09
CA LEU A 204 -9.15 21.99 -8.55
C LEU A 204 -8.29 20.89 -9.22
N PRO A 205 -7.47 21.20 -10.24
CA PRO A 205 -6.58 20.21 -10.83
C PRO A 205 -5.48 19.70 -9.88
N TYR A 206 -4.95 20.54 -8.98
CA TYR A 206 -3.97 20.08 -7.99
C TYR A 206 -4.58 19.14 -6.95
N GLY A 207 -5.80 19.44 -6.46
CA GLY A 207 -6.54 18.54 -5.59
C GLY A 207 -6.88 17.21 -6.28
N TYR A 208 -7.21 17.25 -7.58
CA TYR A 208 -7.39 16.04 -8.39
C TYR A 208 -6.10 15.20 -8.50
N GLU A 209 -4.95 15.82 -8.77
CA GLU A 209 -3.65 15.10 -8.82
C GLU A 209 -3.30 14.47 -7.49
N ALA A 210 -3.50 15.20 -6.40
CA ALA A 210 -3.20 14.72 -5.06
C ALA A 210 -4.11 13.54 -4.68
N ALA A 211 -5.41 13.65 -4.98
CA ALA A 211 -6.35 12.55 -4.85
C ALA A 211 -5.92 11.34 -5.69
N LYS A 212 -5.52 11.57 -6.94
CA LYS A 212 -5.05 10.52 -7.85
C LYS A 212 -3.81 9.80 -7.30
N LEU A 213 -2.79 10.55 -6.91
CA LEU A 213 -1.54 10.00 -6.34
C LEU A 213 -1.84 9.21 -5.07
N TRP A 214 -2.72 9.72 -4.21
CA TRP A 214 -3.16 8.98 -3.04
C TRP A 214 -3.80 7.63 -3.38
N VAL A 215 -4.69 7.57 -4.38
CA VAL A 215 -5.29 6.29 -4.76
C VAL A 215 -4.22 5.33 -5.32
N VAL A 216 -3.28 5.83 -6.13
CA VAL A 216 -2.17 5.02 -6.65
C VAL A 216 -1.33 4.43 -5.52
N VAL A 217 -1.02 5.23 -4.50
CA VAL A 217 -0.24 4.77 -3.33
C VAL A 217 -1.05 3.80 -2.48
N SER A 218 -2.33 4.09 -2.24
CA SER A 218 -3.24 3.27 -1.43
C SER A 218 -3.54 1.91 -2.07
N LEU A 219 -3.52 1.83 -3.40
CA LEU A 219 -3.79 0.61 -4.17
C LEU A 219 -2.54 0.07 -4.87
N LYS A 220 -1.35 0.31 -4.32
CA LYS A 220 -0.06 -0.11 -4.89
C LYS A 220 0.03 -1.61 -5.19
N ASP A 221 -0.72 -2.44 -4.46
CA ASP A 221 -0.75 -3.90 -4.64
C ASP A 221 -1.54 -4.33 -5.90
N TYR A 222 -2.25 -3.40 -6.55
CA TYR A 222 -3.05 -3.66 -7.73
C TYR A 222 -2.44 -2.97 -8.96
N PRO A 223 -1.56 -3.63 -9.73
CA PRO A 223 -0.91 -3.02 -10.89
C PRO A 223 -1.90 -2.51 -11.95
N VAL A 224 -3.07 -3.16 -12.09
CA VAL A 224 -4.13 -2.71 -13.00
C VAL A 224 -4.65 -1.33 -12.63
N VAL A 225 -4.70 -1.01 -11.34
CA VAL A 225 -5.16 0.28 -10.83
C VAL A 225 -4.17 1.37 -11.24
N ALA A 226 -2.86 1.13 -11.13
CA ALA A 226 -1.84 2.05 -11.63
C ALA A 226 -1.96 2.33 -13.13
N TRP A 227 -2.30 1.31 -13.94
CA TRP A 227 -2.56 1.48 -15.38
C TRP A 227 -3.83 2.31 -15.65
N MET A 228 -4.91 2.08 -14.91
CA MET A 228 -6.13 2.89 -15.03
C MET A 228 -5.91 4.34 -14.58
N PHE A 229 -5.03 4.57 -13.61
CA PHE A 229 -4.69 5.92 -13.17
C PHE A 229 -3.81 6.70 -14.13
N SER A 230 -3.26 6.06 -15.16
CA SER A 230 -2.58 6.73 -16.28
C SER A 230 -3.55 7.27 -17.34
N LEU A 231 -4.87 7.06 -17.19
CA LEU A 231 -5.87 7.50 -18.18
C LEU A 231 -5.88 9.02 -18.40
N ASP A 232 -5.47 9.80 -17.40
CA ASP A 232 -5.35 11.25 -17.54
C ASP A 232 -4.15 11.65 -18.43
N ALA A 233 -3.03 10.93 -18.36
CA ALA A 233 -1.94 11.05 -19.32
C ALA A 233 -2.41 10.68 -20.74
N ALA A 234 -3.35 9.74 -20.88
CA ALA A 234 -4.02 9.43 -22.14
C ALA A 234 -4.86 10.61 -22.65
N LEU A 235 -5.71 11.15 -21.78
CA LEU A 235 -6.56 12.28 -22.10
C LEU A 235 -5.73 13.49 -22.50
N PHE A 236 -4.67 13.77 -21.74
CA PHE A 236 -3.79 14.89 -21.98
C PHE A 236 -2.98 14.73 -23.27
N SER A 237 -2.36 13.57 -23.49
CA SER A 237 -1.66 13.28 -24.74
C SER A 237 -2.59 13.37 -25.94
N PHE A 238 -3.84 12.92 -25.81
CA PHE A 238 -4.84 13.06 -26.86
C PHE A 238 -5.19 14.53 -27.15
N VAL A 239 -5.45 15.33 -26.10
CA VAL A 239 -5.77 16.76 -26.26
C VAL A 239 -4.59 17.51 -26.87
N LEU A 240 -3.37 17.29 -26.39
CA LEU A 240 -2.15 17.89 -26.93
C LEU A 240 -1.91 17.47 -28.38
N ALA A 241 -2.04 16.18 -28.68
CA ALA A 241 -1.92 15.66 -30.04
C ALA A 241 -2.95 16.27 -30.97
N ARG A 242 -4.21 16.37 -30.52
CA ARG A 242 -5.29 16.98 -31.30
C ARG A 242 -5.03 18.46 -31.55
N ALA A 243 -4.65 19.20 -30.51
CA ALA A 243 -4.32 20.62 -30.63
C ALA A 243 -3.15 20.82 -31.61
N SER A 244 -2.10 20.01 -31.51
CA SER A 244 -0.95 20.03 -32.42
C SER A 244 -1.33 19.81 -33.87
N VAL A 245 -2.10 18.76 -34.15
CA VAL A 245 -2.57 18.46 -35.52
C VAL A 245 -3.45 19.59 -36.06
N VAL A 246 -4.32 20.16 -35.22
CA VAL A 246 -5.18 21.29 -35.59
C VAL A 246 -4.32 22.52 -35.96
N VAL A 247 -3.32 22.87 -35.15
CA VAL A 247 -2.38 23.96 -35.45
C VAL A 247 -1.61 23.68 -36.73
N ALA A 248 -1.07 22.47 -36.90
CA ALA A 248 -0.37 22.05 -38.12
C ALA A 248 -1.26 22.09 -39.36
N ALA A 249 -2.56 21.81 -39.22
CA ALA A 249 -3.54 21.88 -40.29
C ALA A 249 -3.83 23.30 -40.77
N TRP A 250 -3.72 24.28 -39.86
CA TRP A 250 -3.94 25.70 -40.14
C TRP A 250 -2.79 26.37 -40.87
N LEU A 251 -1.56 25.86 -40.69
CA LEU A 251 -0.39 26.38 -41.38
C LEU A 251 -0.56 26.25 -42.90
N PRO A 252 -0.14 27.27 -43.69
CA PRO A 252 -0.27 27.26 -45.14
C PRO A 252 0.32 25.98 -45.71
N SER A 253 -0.54 25.12 -46.24
CA SER A 253 -0.10 23.82 -46.71
C SER A 253 0.81 23.97 -47.92
N VAL A 254 1.98 23.35 -47.84
CA VAL A 254 2.76 23.01 -49.03
C VAL A 254 1.84 22.19 -49.93
N LYS A 255 1.65 22.65 -51.17
CA LYS A 255 0.92 21.86 -52.16
C LYS A 255 1.59 20.48 -52.24
N PRO A 256 0.84 19.37 -52.20
CA PRO A 256 1.44 18.05 -52.31
C PRO A 256 2.29 18.00 -53.59
N PRO A 257 3.51 17.43 -53.55
CA PRO A 257 4.34 17.32 -54.73
C PRO A 257 3.56 16.59 -55.84
N LYS A 258 3.63 17.08 -57.08
CA LYS A 258 3.01 16.41 -58.23
C LYS A 258 3.61 15.00 -58.36
N ARG A 259 2.74 14.02 -58.59
CA ARG A 259 2.99 12.57 -58.65
C ARG A 259 4.23 12.25 -59.49
N ASP A 260 5.28 11.73 -58.86
CA ASP A 260 6.28 10.90 -59.52
C ASP A 260 5.99 9.43 -59.18
N LYS A 261 5.94 8.55 -60.19
CA LYS A 261 5.21 7.26 -60.14
C LYS A 261 5.86 6.12 -59.31
N THR A 262 6.86 6.37 -58.46
CA THR A 262 7.59 5.30 -57.77
C THR A 262 7.07 5.02 -56.37
N ALA A 263 6.97 3.72 -56.02
CA ALA A 263 6.35 3.08 -54.86
C ALA A 263 6.92 3.45 -53.46
N THR A 264 7.37 4.68 -53.26
CA THR A 264 8.12 5.12 -52.07
C THR A 264 7.26 5.63 -50.91
N ALA A 265 5.97 5.91 -51.11
CA ALA A 265 5.13 6.50 -50.05
C ALA A 265 4.82 5.53 -48.89
N VAL A 266 4.63 4.24 -49.18
CA VAL A 266 4.30 3.22 -48.16
C VAL A 266 5.51 2.91 -47.26
N GLY A 267 6.70 2.77 -47.84
CA GLY A 267 7.92 2.53 -47.04
C GLY A 267 8.27 3.68 -46.09
N TRP A 268 7.96 4.92 -46.48
CA TRP A 268 8.21 6.10 -45.64
C TRP A 268 7.22 6.23 -44.48
N PHE A 269 5.96 5.85 -44.67
CA PHE A 269 4.97 5.79 -43.58
C PHE A 269 5.45 4.87 -42.45
N TRP A 270 5.91 3.66 -42.80
CA TRP A 270 6.44 2.71 -41.83
C TRP A 270 7.79 3.13 -41.24
N GLY A 271 8.64 3.82 -42.00
CA GLY A 271 9.91 4.35 -41.51
C GLY A 271 9.76 5.40 -40.40
N VAL A 272 8.76 6.29 -40.51
CA VAL A 272 8.47 7.27 -39.45
C VAL A 272 7.90 6.61 -38.21
N ILE A 273 6.98 5.65 -38.36
CA ILE A 273 6.46 4.86 -37.23
C ILE A 273 7.58 4.10 -36.53
N GLY A 274 8.44 3.42 -37.30
CA GLY A 274 9.60 2.70 -36.76
C GLY A 274 10.58 3.63 -36.04
N GLY A 275 10.89 4.80 -36.63
CA GLY A 275 11.78 5.78 -36.01
C GLY A 275 11.25 6.33 -34.68
N SER A 276 9.96 6.64 -34.60
CA SER A 276 9.30 7.05 -33.35
C SER A 276 9.33 5.95 -32.29
N CYS A 277 9.12 4.68 -32.67
CA CYS A 277 9.25 3.53 -31.76
C CYS A 277 10.68 3.33 -31.23
N CYS A 278 11.71 3.52 -32.09
CA CYS A 278 13.10 3.40 -31.66
C CYS A 278 13.52 4.52 -30.70
N LEU A 279 13.10 5.76 -30.96
CA LEU A 279 13.34 6.89 -30.06
C LEU A 279 12.71 6.64 -28.68
N TYR A 280 11.50 6.07 -28.66
CA TYR A 280 10.79 5.67 -27.45
C TYR A 280 11.58 4.64 -26.62
N LEU A 281 12.01 3.53 -27.24
CA LEU A 281 12.77 2.48 -26.57
C LEU A 281 14.08 3.01 -25.95
N GLY A 282 14.77 3.94 -26.63
CA GLY A 282 15.99 4.55 -26.11
C GLY A 282 15.78 5.36 -24.83
N LEU A 283 14.67 6.10 -24.73
CA LEU A 283 14.35 6.89 -23.54
C LEU A 283 13.96 6.01 -22.34
N VAL A 284 13.23 4.92 -22.58
CA VAL A 284 12.85 3.95 -21.52
C VAL A 284 14.09 3.25 -20.95
N LEU A 285 15.01 2.82 -21.81
CA LEU A 285 16.26 2.16 -21.42
C LEU A 285 17.18 3.08 -20.60
N ALA A 286 17.31 4.35 -20.99
CA ALA A 286 18.11 5.32 -20.24
C ALA A 286 17.56 5.56 -18.82
N GLY A 287 16.24 5.53 -18.65
CA GLY A 287 15.58 5.69 -17.36
C GLY A 287 15.73 4.49 -16.42
N ALA A 288 15.70 3.27 -16.97
CA ALA A 288 15.86 2.04 -16.18
C ALA A 288 17.27 1.86 -15.61
N LEU A 289 18.29 2.46 -16.23
CA LEU A 289 19.70 2.33 -15.84
C LEU A 289 20.13 3.29 -14.72
N GLY A 290 19.24 4.14 -14.19
CA GLY A 290 19.57 5.21 -13.24
C GLY A 290 19.13 5.01 -11.78
N ARG A 291 18.66 3.83 -11.35
CA ARG A 291 18.25 3.60 -9.96
C ARG A 291 19.40 3.06 -9.10
N ASP A 292 19.89 3.90 -8.19
CA ASP A 292 20.65 3.46 -7.02
C ASP A 292 19.65 3.22 -5.86
N GLU A 293 19.25 1.97 -5.64
CA GLU A 293 18.39 1.56 -4.53
C GLU A 293 19.25 1.17 -3.31
N THR A 294 19.79 2.14 -2.58
CA THR A 294 20.34 1.90 -1.23
C THR A 294 20.16 3.12 -0.32
N LEU A 295 18.98 3.26 0.29
CA LEU A 295 18.85 4.05 1.52
C LEU A 295 18.45 3.10 2.66
N PRO A 296 19.24 3.03 3.75
CA PRO A 296 18.93 2.16 4.88
C PRO A 296 17.62 2.61 5.54
N ARG A 297 16.73 1.66 5.79
CA ARG A 297 15.53 1.86 6.60
C ARG A 297 15.96 1.77 8.06
N ASP A 298 15.91 2.86 8.80
CA ASP A 298 16.17 2.85 10.25
C ASP A 298 15.11 1.99 10.94
N GLU A 299 15.49 0.79 11.35
CA GLU A 299 14.73 -0.05 12.26
C GLU A 299 14.90 0.49 13.68
N GLN A 300 13.84 1.04 14.27
CA GLN A 300 13.74 1.15 15.73
C GLN A 300 12.32 0.80 16.21
N PRO A 301 12.12 -0.37 16.84
CA PRO A 301 11.03 -0.55 17.78
C PRO A 301 11.53 -0.10 19.16
N THR A 302 11.02 1.03 19.65
CA THR A 302 11.08 1.36 21.08
C THR A 302 9.87 0.72 21.77
N PHE A 303 10.03 0.16 22.96
CA PHE A 303 8.92 -0.45 23.73
C PHE A 303 7.75 0.50 23.98
N LEU A 304 8.03 1.80 24.10
CA LEU A 304 6.98 2.82 24.19
C LEU A 304 6.11 2.86 22.93
N TYR A 305 6.70 2.67 21.74
CA TYR A 305 5.95 2.54 20.50
C TYR A 305 5.09 1.28 20.49
N GLU A 306 5.62 0.14 20.95
CA GLU A 306 4.87 -1.12 21.06
C GLU A 306 3.69 -0.97 22.03
N ALA A 307 3.92 -0.45 23.24
CA ALA A 307 2.87 -0.25 24.23
C ALA A 307 1.78 0.75 23.76
N LEU A 308 2.18 1.86 23.12
CA LEU A 308 1.24 2.83 22.55
C LEU A 308 0.46 2.23 21.37
N SER A 309 1.11 1.41 20.53
CA SER A 309 0.47 0.72 19.41
C SER A 309 -0.52 -0.35 19.88
N GLU A 310 -0.15 -1.15 20.88
CA GLU A 310 -1.04 -2.17 21.46
C GLU A 310 -2.26 -1.54 22.14
N ALA A 311 -2.05 -0.46 22.91
CA ALA A 311 -3.15 0.29 23.51
C ALA A 311 -4.11 0.88 22.47
N ASN A 312 -3.56 1.41 21.38
CA ASN A 312 -4.31 1.95 20.25
C ASN A 312 -5.15 0.86 19.56
N GLN A 313 -4.55 -0.29 19.28
CA GLN A 313 -5.24 -1.41 18.65
C GLN A 313 -6.33 -2.00 19.56
N ALA A 314 -6.05 -2.17 20.86
CA ALA A 314 -7.04 -2.64 21.83
C ALA A 314 -8.25 -1.69 21.93
N ALA A 315 -8.02 -0.38 21.86
CA ALA A 315 -9.08 0.62 21.85
C ALA A 315 -9.95 0.53 20.58
N VAL A 316 -9.35 0.32 19.40
CA VAL A 316 -10.09 0.10 18.15
C VAL A 316 -10.98 -1.14 18.27
N GLU A 317 -10.45 -2.27 18.71
CA GLU A 317 -11.21 -3.51 18.81
C GLU A 317 -12.39 -3.39 19.78
N ALA A 318 -12.16 -2.74 20.94
CA ALA A 318 -13.20 -2.50 21.94
C ALA A 318 -14.35 -1.63 21.42
N VAL A 319 -14.05 -0.63 20.57
CA VAL A 319 -15.06 0.29 20.02
C VAL A 319 -15.75 -0.31 18.79
N LYS A 320 -15.02 -1.02 17.90
CA LYS A 320 -15.61 -1.69 16.72
C LYS A 320 -16.72 -2.66 17.11
N ALA A 321 -16.55 -3.39 18.21
CA ALA A 321 -17.54 -4.33 18.73
C ALA A 321 -18.89 -3.66 19.09
N GLN A 322 -18.90 -2.36 19.37
CA GLN A 322 -20.10 -1.62 19.82
C GLN A 322 -20.89 -0.98 18.67
N ILE A 323 -20.26 -0.74 17.51
CA ILE A 323 -20.87 -0.01 16.38
C ILE A 323 -22.14 -0.71 15.87
N GLY A 324 -22.09 -2.02 15.65
CA GLY A 324 -23.23 -2.79 15.13
C GLY A 324 -24.50 -2.68 15.99
N PRO A 325 -24.45 -3.10 17.27
CA PRO A 325 -25.59 -2.99 18.19
C PRO A 325 -26.10 -1.55 18.38
N ALA A 326 -25.20 -0.57 18.34
CA ALA A 326 -25.59 0.83 18.44
C ALA A 326 -26.36 1.30 17.19
N LEU A 327 -25.92 0.91 15.99
CA LEU A 327 -26.64 1.21 14.75
C LEU A 327 -28.00 0.51 14.70
N ASP A 328 -28.14 -0.71 15.20
CA ASP A 328 -29.45 -1.38 15.34
C ASP A 328 -30.43 -0.49 16.11
N THR A 329 -29.97 0.11 17.21
CA THR A 329 -30.78 1.01 18.05
C THR A 329 -31.13 2.32 17.34
N ILE A 330 -30.21 2.87 16.53
CA ILE A 330 -30.42 4.16 15.82
C ILE A 330 -31.38 4.02 14.64
N TYR A 331 -31.32 2.90 13.92
CA TYR A 331 -32.16 2.62 12.75
C TYR A 331 -33.54 2.08 13.09
N GLU A 332 -33.76 1.57 14.31
CA GLU A 332 -35.05 1.04 14.75
C GLU A 332 -36.23 2.02 14.51
N PRO A 333 -36.15 3.33 14.82
CA PRO A 333 -37.19 4.29 14.47
C PRO A 333 -37.42 4.47 12.95
N VAL A 334 -36.37 4.29 12.13
CA VAL A 334 -36.46 4.37 10.66
C VAL A 334 -37.26 3.19 10.12
N TYR A 335 -36.98 1.96 10.58
CA TYR A 335 -37.76 0.78 10.19
C TYR A 335 -39.22 0.87 10.64
N ARG A 336 -39.51 1.52 11.77
CA ARG A 336 -40.89 1.77 12.23
C ARG A 336 -41.61 2.84 11.40
N ALA A 337 -40.89 3.74 10.75
CA ALA A 337 -41.47 4.77 9.90
C ALA A 337 -41.85 4.25 8.49
N VAL A 338 -41.29 3.11 8.06
CA VAL A 338 -41.55 2.51 6.74
C VAL A 338 -43.05 2.37 6.40
N PRO A 339 -43.92 1.81 7.27
CA PRO A 339 -45.34 1.65 6.94
C PRO A 339 -46.08 2.99 6.79
N ALA A 340 -45.72 4.00 7.60
CA ALA A 340 -46.31 5.33 7.53
C ALA A 340 -45.85 6.08 6.27
N TYR A 341 -44.60 5.88 5.85
CA TYR A 341 -44.12 6.39 4.57
C TYR A 341 -44.80 5.71 3.38
N ALA A 342 -45.00 4.39 3.43
CA ALA A 342 -45.72 3.66 2.39
C ALA A 342 -47.18 4.14 2.28
N GLU A 343 -47.87 4.40 3.39
CA GLU A 343 -49.22 4.98 3.38
C GLU A 343 -49.25 6.37 2.73
N PHE A 344 -48.22 7.19 2.96
CA PHE A 344 -48.07 8.45 2.24
C PHE A 344 -47.83 8.25 0.74
N HIS A 345 -46.90 7.37 0.36
CA HIS A 345 -46.56 7.06 -1.04
C HIS A 345 -47.78 6.60 -1.85
N TYR A 346 -48.63 5.74 -1.26
CA TYR A 346 -49.88 5.27 -1.88
C TYR A 346 -51.09 6.19 -1.63
N SER A 347 -50.88 7.42 -1.16
CA SER A 347 -51.95 8.41 -1.04
C SER A 347 -51.99 9.33 -2.26
N VAL A 348 -53.20 9.74 -2.68
CA VAL A 348 -53.40 10.74 -3.75
C VAL A 348 -52.58 12.02 -3.51
N PRO A 349 -52.56 12.65 -2.32
CA PRO A 349 -51.70 13.80 -2.10
C PRO A 349 -50.21 13.44 -2.14
N GLY A 350 -49.82 12.24 -1.70
CA GLY A 350 -48.42 11.81 -1.71
C GLY A 350 -47.86 11.61 -3.11
N GLU A 351 -48.60 10.99 -4.02
CA GLU A 351 -48.16 10.83 -5.41
C GLU A 351 -47.90 12.20 -6.09
N TYR A 352 -48.79 13.17 -5.87
CA TYR A 352 -48.64 14.52 -6.45
C TYR A 352 -47.52 15.32 -5.79
N ILE A 353 -47.32 15.16 -4.48
CA ILE A 353 -46.22 15.80 -3.74
C ILE A 353 -44.89 15.20 -4.17
N GLU A 354 -44.75 13.87 -4.26
CA GLU A 354 -43.53 13.21 -4.70
C GLU A 354 -43.19 13.55 -6.16
N LEU A 355 -44.18 13.65 -7.06
CA LEU A 355 -43.97 14.10 -8.44
C LEU A 355 -43.47 15.55 -8.51
N THR A 356 -44.06 16.43 -7.70
CA THR A 356 -43.68 17.85 -7.63
C THR A 356 -42.29 18.01 -7.04
N GLU A 357 -42.01 17.30 -5.94
CA GLU A 357 -40.73 17.29 -5.24
C GLU A 357 -39.63 16.64 -6.11
N ALA A 358 -39.92 15.57 -6.84
CA ALA A 358 -38.99 14.99 -7.81
C ALA A 358 -38.68 15.96 -8.94
N ALA A 359 -39.67 16.71 -9.44
CA ALA A 359 -39.49 17.68 -10.52
C ALA A 359 -38.65 18.89 -10.12
N ILE A 360 -38.71 19.31 -8.85
CA ILE A 360 -37.91 20.43 -8.31
C ILE A 360 -36.65 19.99 -7.56
N GLY A 361 -36.40 18.67 -7.46
CA GLY A 361 -35.22 18.10 -6.80
C GLY A 361 -35.29 18.03 -5.26
N ALA A 362 -36.47 18.17 -4.66
CA ALA A 362 -36.71 18.20 -3.20
C ALA A 362 -37.16 16.83 -2.60
N LEU A 363 -37.25 15.77 -3.41
CA LEU A 363 -37.75 14.45 -2.96
C LEU A 363 -36.88 13.84 -1.83
N ALA A 364 -35.57 14.06 -1.86
CA ALA A 364 -34.68 13.55 -0.82
C ALA A 364 -34.94 14.20 0.54
N ASP A 365 -35.25 15.49 0.55
CA ASP A 365 -35.49 16.25 1.78
C ASP A 365 -36.80 15.80 2.45
N SER A 366 -37.84 15.55 1.66
CA SER A 366 -39.13 15.08 2.16
C SER A 366 -39.09 13.63 2.67
N MET A 367 -38.33 12.76 2.01
CA MET A 367 -38.04 11.41 2.49
C MET A 367 -37.30 11.43 3.83
N THR A 368 -36.27 12.27 3.95
CA THR A 368 -35.50 12.43 5.19
C THR A 368 -36.40 12.89 6.33
N ALA A 369 -37.27 13.88 6.08
CA ALA A 369 -38.18 14.44 7.07
C ALA A 369 -39.25 13.45 7.57
N ARG A 370 -39.50 12.35 6.86
CA ARG A 370 -40.52 11.34 7.22
C ARG A 370 -39.92 10.05 7.75
N LEU A 371 -38.85 9.55 7.12
CA LEU A 371 -38.21 8.27 7.47
C LEU A 371 -37.10 8.44 8.51
N TYR A 372 -36.31 9.51 8.44
CA TYR A 372 -35.08 9.68 9.24
C TYR A 372 -35.23 10.70 10.38
N VAL A 373 -36.45 10.87 10.91
CA VAL A 373 -36.74 11.85 11.97
C VAL A 373 -35.84 11.63 13.19
N GLY A 374 -35.07 12.69 13.53
CA GLY A 374 -34.16 12.71 14.68
C GLY A 374 -32.94 11.78 14.54
N PHE A 375 -32.70 11.21 13.36
CA PHE A 375 -31.58 10.30 13.11
C PHE A 375 -30.23 10.98 13.34
N GLU A 376 -30.05 12.19 12.82
CA GLU A 376 -28.81 12.99 12.98
C GLU A 376 -28.45 13.21 14.46
N LYS A 377 -29.43 13.53 15.30
CA LYS A 377 -29.22 13.72 16.74
C LYS A 377 -28.80 12.41 17.42
N ARG A 378 -29.40 11.28 17.04
CA ARG A 378 -29.03 9.95 17.57
C ARG A 378 -27.63 9.54 17.11
N LEU A 379 -27.30 9.78 15.83
CA LEU A 379 -25.99 9.48 15.27
C LEU A 379 -24.88 10.34 15.90
N GLY A 380 -25.13 11.65 16.09
CA GLY A 380 -24.18 12.53 16.76
C GLY A 380 -23.90 12.14 18.22
N ALA A 381 -24.92 11.66 18.94
CA ALA A 381 -24.73 11.12 20.29
C ALA A 381 -23.90 9.82 20.28
N LEU A 382 -24.07 8.97 19.27
CA LEU A 382 -23.26 7.76 19.12
C LEU A 382 -21.80 8.09 18.82
N THR A 383 -21.51 8.96 17.85
CA THR A 383 -20.12 9.29 17.50
C THR A 383 -19.36 9.91 18.66
N GLN A 384 -20.00 10.78 19.46
CA GLN A 384 -19.44 11.28 20.71
C GLN A 384 -19.15 10.15 21.71
N LYS A 385 -20.08 9.23 21.90
CA LYS A 385 -19.89 8.10 22.80
C LYS A 385 -18.74 7.18 22.35
N LEU A 386 -18.62 6.89 21.05
CA LEU A 386 -17.51 6.10 20.50
C LEU A 386 -16.15 6.79 20.75
N ASP A 387 -16.11 8.13 20.70
CA ASP A 387 -14.91 8.91 21.03
C ASP A 387 -14.49 8.77 22.50
N GLU A 388 -15.46 8.82 23.41
CA GLU A 388 -15.29 8.65 24.86
C GLU A 388 -14.84 7.21 25.19
N ASP A 389 -15.50 6.20 24.61
CA ASP A 389 -15.19 4.79 24.82
C ASP A 389 -13.79 4.43 24.29
N PHE A 390 -13.38 5.02 23.15
CA PHE A 390 -12.02 4.85 22.63
C PHE A 390 -10.95 5.36 23.61
N ALA A 391 -11.13 6.59 24.11
CA ALA A 391 -10.18 7.20 25.03
C ALA A 391 -10.08 6.41 26.34
N ALA A 392 -11.21 5.93 26.86
CA ALA A 392 -11.26 5.10 28.06
C ALA A 392 -10.54 3.75 27.87
N ALA A 393 -10.79 3.07 26.74
CA ALA A 393 -10.14 1.79 26.43
C ALA A 393 -8.61 1.95 26.25
N PHE A 394 -8.18 3.02 25.58
CA PHE A 394 -6.77 3.34 25.39
C PHE A 394 -6.05 3.56 26.73
N SER A 395 -6.61 4.42 27.59
CA SER A 395 -6.04 4.71 28.93
C SER A 395 -6.02 3.48 29.83
N SER A 396 -7.08 2.65 29.80
CA SER A 396 -7.13 1.42 30.58
C SER A 396 -6.06 0.40 30.17
N ARG A 397 -5.71 0.31 28.88
CA ARG A 397 -4.67 -0.61 28.41
C ARG A 397 -3.27 -0.12 28.78
N LEU A 398 -3.00 1.18 28.60
CA LEU A 398 -1.72 1.78 28.98
C LEU A 398 -1.43 1.66 30.48
N SER A 399 -2.43 1.89 31.32
CA SER A 399 -2.28 1.77 32.78
C SER A 399 -2.05 0.32 33.23
N ALA A 400 -2.65 -0.67 32.56
CA ALA A 400 -2.43 -2.09 32.85
C ALA A 400 -1.00 -2.55 32.53
N ASP A 401 -0.44 -2.10 31.40
CA ASP A 401 0.94 -2.45 31.01
C ASP A 401 2.00 -1.67 31.82
N ALA A 402 1.69 -0.44 32.25
CA ALA A 402 2.53 0.32 33.16
C ALA A 402 2.65 -0.33 34.55
N VAL A 403 1.56 -0.92 35.08
CA VAL A 403 1.53 -1.65 36.36
C VAL A 403 2.19 -3.04 36.24
N GLY A 404 2.19 -3.65 35.06
CA GLY A 404 2.93 -4.90 34.79
C GLY A 404 4.46 -4.75 34.81
N ALA A 405 4.97 -3.52 34.65
CA ALA A 405 6.40 -3.20 34.68
C ALA A 405 6.96 -2.94 36.10
N GLU A 406 6.22 -3.28 37.16
CA GLU A 406 6.59 -3.04 38.57
C GLU A 406 7.82 -3.84 39.09
N SER A 407 8.54 -4.59 38.27
CA SER A 407 9.78 -5.25 38.71
C SER A 407 11.01 -4.37 38.44
N GLY A 408 11.10 -3.24 39.16
CA GLY A 408 12.34 -2.47 39.40
C GLY A 408 12.65 -1.35 38.41
N SER A 409 12.44 -0.09 38.81
CA SER A 409 13.36 1.05 38.56
C SER A 409 12.68 2.37 38.98
N PHE A 410 13.28 3.05 39.95
CA PHE A 410 12.88 4.37 40.48
C PHE A 410 13.34 5.55 39.61
N LEU A 411 14.06 5.32 38.48
CA LEU A 411 14.81 6.40 37.80
C LEU A 411 14.06 7.07 36.63
N PHE A 412 13.04 6.45 36.03
CA PHE A 412 12.34 7.01 34.86
C PHE A 412 10.81 6.99 34.93
N GLU A 413 10.25 6.61 36.08
CA GLU A 413 8.80 6.57 36.31
C GLU A 413 8.15 7.93 36.00
N ASP A 414 8.80 9.03 36.37
CA ASP A 414 8.30 10.39 36.14
C ASP A 414 8.26 10.77 34.64
N ILE A 415 9.24 10.30 33.84
CA ILE A 415 9.31 10.59 32.40
C ILE A 415 8.30 9.72 31.65
N ALA A 416 8.18 8.44 32.01
CA ALA A 416 7.19 7.54 31.44
C ALA A 416 5.76 7.98 31.76
N GLN A 417 5.46 8.36 33.02
CA GLN A 417 4.15 8.89 33.39
C GLN A 417 3.82 10.22 32.68
N THR A 418 4.83 11.05 32.42
CA THR A 418 4.64 12.28 31.65
C THR A 418 4.33 11.99 30.17
N ALA A 419 5.00 11.02 29.56
CA ALA A 419 4.71 10.57 28.20
C ALA A 419 3.31 9.93 28.09
N ILE A 420 2.90 9.12 29.08
CA ILE A 420 1.55 8.54 29.14
C ILE A 420 0.48 9.64 29.25
N ARG A 421 0.67 10.63 30.14
CA ARG A 421 -0.26 11.76 30.27
C ARG A 421 -0.35 12.61 29.00
N ASP A 422 0.76 12.82 28.29
CA ASP A 422 0.75 13.53 27.00
C ASP A 422 0.02 12.71 25.91
N ALA A 423 0.20 11.38 25.90
CA ALA A 423 -0.51 10.49 24.99
C ALA A 423 -2.03 10.53 25.24
N GLU A 424 -2.47 10.41 26.49
CA GLU A 424 -3.89 10.50 26.86
C GLU A 424 -4.51 11.85 26.47
N ALA A 425 -3.81 12.96 26.73
CA ALA A 425 -4.27 14.29 26.36
C ALA A 425 -4.41 14.46 24.83
N ARG A 426 -3.50 13.85 24.05
CA ARG A 426 -3.56 13.89 22.58
C ARG A 426 -4.63 12.99 21.99
N VAL A 427 -4.89 11.83 22.58
CA VAL A 427 -6.00 10.95 22.16
C VAL A 427 -7.35 11.64 22.27
N ALA A 428 -7.54 12.48 23.30
CA ALA A 428 -8.78 13.24 23.48
C ALA A 428 -9.03 14.27 22.37
N VAL A 429 -7.98 14.76 21.70
CA VAL A 429 -8.07 15.82 20.66
C VAL A 429 -7.76 15.33 19.25
N ALA A 430 -7.18 14.14 19.10
CA ALA A 430 -6.81 13.56 17.81
C ALA A 430 -8.06 13.10 17.06
N ALA A 431 -8.34 13.80 15.94
CA ALA A 431 -9.32 13.41 14.92
C ALA A 431 -10.60 12.79 15.51
N PRO A 432 -11.43 13.55 16.26
CA PRO A 432 -12.63 13.01 16.89
C PRO A 432 -13.50 12.33 15.84
N ILE A 433 -14.07 11.16 16.11
CA ILE A 433 -14.97 10.42 15.21
C ILE A 433 -16.15 11.30 14.80
N ALA A 434 -16.57 12.23 15.67
CA ALA A 434 -17.59 13.24 15.35
C ALA A 434 -17.12 14.35 14.37
N GLY A 435 -15.82 14.61 14.24
CA GLY A 435 -15.23 15.64 13.36
C GLY A 435 -14.39 15.09 12.19
N GLY A 436 -13.97 13.82 12.27
CA GLY A 436 -13.28 13.05 11.26
C GLY A 436 -14.28 12.44 10.29
N THR A 437 -14.14 12.78 9.02
CA THR A 437 -15.03 12.48 7.89
C THR A 437 -16.19 13.46 7.69
N LEU A 438 -16.08 14.20 6.58
CA LEU A 438 -17.11 15.00 5.92
C LEU A 438 -18.40 14.19 5.54
N VAL A 439 -18.46 12.92 5.95
CA VAL A 439 -19.52 11.96 5.68
C VAL A 439 -20.50 11.93 6.86
N LEU A 440 -20.06 11.95 8.11
CA LEU A 440 -20.97 11.80 9.27
C LEU A 440 -21.70 13.09 9.69
N GLY A 441 -21.25 14.26 9.24
CA GLY A 441 -21.91 15.53 9.50
C GLY A 441 -23.09 15.78 8.55
N GLY A 442 -24.28 15.25 8.87
CA GLY A 442 -25.56 15.49 8.17
C GLY A 442 -25.68 14.97 6.73
N LYS A 443 -24.58 15.01 5.95
CA LYS A 443 -24.57 14.75 4.51
C LYS A 443 -24.53 13.28 4.11
N ALA A 444 -24.10 12.33 4.96
CA ALA A 444 -24.22 10.90 4.64
C ALA A 444 -25.68 10.47 4.51
N VAL A 445 -26.52 10.94 5.45
CA VAL A 445 -27.96 10.69 5.42
C VAL A 445 -28.56 11.32 4.17
N GLU A 446 -28.21 12.57 3.85
CA GLU A 446 -28.62 13.20 2.59
C GLU A 446 -28.15 12.41 1.36
N LEU A 447 -26.92 11.92 1.31
CA LEU A 447 -26.38 11.17 0.15
C LEU A 447 -27.06 9.82 -0.04
N ALA A 448 -27.28 9.06 1.04
CA ALA A 448 -27.98 7.78 0.98
C ALA A 448 -29.46 7.97 0.62
N VAL A 449 -30.13 8.95 1.26
CA VAL A 449 -31.51 9.31 0.94
C VAL A 449 -31.62 9.86 -0.49
N VAL A 450 -30.62 10.59 -1.01
CA VAL A 450 -30.59 11.01 -2.43
C VAL A 450 -30.49 9.81 -3.36
N VAL A 451 -29.77 8.74 -3.03
CA VAL A 451 -29.72 7.51 -3.84
C VAL A 451 -31.06 6.78 -3.82
N ILE A 452 -31.68 6.67 -2.65
CA ILE A 452 -33.02 6.09 -2.47
C ILE A 452 -34.07 6.93 -3.24
N ALA A 453 -34.06 8.25 -3.05
CA ALA A 453 -34.93 9.20 -3.74
C ALA A 453 -34.68 9.22 -5.24
N LYS A 454 -33.45 8.98 -5.73
CA LYS A 454 -33.17 8.80 -7.17
C LYS A 454 -33.75 7.50 -7.71
N LYS A 455 -33.65 6.39 -6.98
CA LYS A 455 -34.24 5.10 -7.40
C LYS A 455 -35.77 5.16 -7.40
N LEU A 456 -36.37 5.75 -6.37
CA LEU A 456 -37.82 5.93 -6.25
C LEU A 456 -38.34 7.01 -7.20
N GLY A 457 -37.64 8.13 -7.32
CA GLY A 457 -37.91 9.19 -8.28
C GLY A 457 -37.84 8.70 -9.72
N ALA A 458 -36.88 7.81 -10.06
CA ALA A 458 -36.83 7.16 -11.36
C ALA A 458 -38.05 6.23 -11.59
N LYS A 459 -38.50 5.49 -10.58
CA LYS A 459 -39.73 4.68 -10.67
C LYS A 459 -41.00 5.54 -10.78
N ALA A 460 -41.07 6.67 -10.08
CA ALA A 460 -42.17 7.64 -10.17
C ALA A 460 -42.19 8.33 -11.54
N LEU A 461 -41.02 8.71 -12.06
CA LEU A 461 -40.83 9.23 -13.43
C LEU A 461 -41.16 8.18 -14.50
N LEU A 462 -40.94 6.89 -14.24
CA LEU A 462 -41.34 5.79 -15.13
C LEU A 462 -42.85 5.49 -15.08
N LYS A 463 -43.49 5.57 -13.90
CA LYS A 463 -44.96 5.48 -13.79
C LYS A 463 -45.64 6.66 -14.49
N ALA A 464 -45.11 7.87 -14.32
CA ALA A 464 -45.52 9.04 -15.12
C ALA A 464 -45.20 8.85 -16.62
N GLY A 465 -44.06 8.20 -16.93
CA GLY A 465 -43.58 7.90 -18.27
C GLY A 465 -44.40 6.86 -19.05
N SER A 466 -45.19 6.03 -18.37
CA SER A 466 -46.11 5.09 -19.02
C SER A 466 -47.37 5.78 -19.58
N LYS A 467 -47.71 6.97 -19.07
CA LYS A 467 -48.78 7.83 -19.61
C LYS A 467 -48.26 9.01 -20.44
N TRP A 468 -46.98 9.37 -20.34
CA TRP A 468 -46.34 10.41 -21.13
C TRP A 468 -45.00 9.92 -21.69
N GLY A 469 -44.98 9.63 -23.00
CA GLY A 469 -43.86 9.00 -23.66
C GLY A 469 -42.51 9.71 -23.51
N MET A 470 -41.51 8.90 -23.15
CA MET A 470 -40.06 9.08 -23.26
C MET A 470 -39.36 10.18 -22.44
N THR A 471 -38.31 9.72 -21.76
CA THR A 471 -37.13 10.42 -21.18
C THR A 471 -37.22 10.92 -19.72
N ALA A 472 -36.80 10.06 -18.77
CA ALA A 472 -36.05 10.49 -17.59
C ALA A 472 -35.38 9.31 -16.84
N ALA A 473 -34.18 8.90 -17.26
CA ALA A 473 -33.21 8.19 -16.41
C ALA A 473 -31.81 8.32 -17.02
N GLY A 474 -30.96 9.20 -16.47
CA GLY A 474 -29.57 9.34 -16.93
C GLY A 474 -28.85 10.67 -16.68
N ALA A 475 -29.17 11.41 -15.60
CA ALA A 475 -28.36 12.55 -15.18
C ALA A 475 -27.20 12.05 -14.29
N GLY A 476 -26.13 11.60 -14.94
CA GLY A 476 -24.90 11.15 -14.30
C GLY A 476 -24.25 10.05 -15.11
N SER A 477 -23.16 10.36 -15.80
CA SER A 477 -22.26 9.47 -16.56
C SER A 477 -22.66 8.98 -17.98
N GLY A 478 -23.90 9.14 -18.45
CA GLY A 478 -24.30 8.63 -19.78
C GLY A 478 -24.03 9.53 -21.00
N ALA A 479 -23.84 10.85 -20.82
CA ALA A 479 -23.81 11.82 -21.92
C ALA A 479 -22.51 11.84 -22.75
N MET A 480 -21.46 11.09 -22.37
CA MET A 480 -20.26 10.92 -23.18
C MET A 480 -20.30 9.70 -24.12
N LEU A 481 -21.22 8.75 -23.89
CA LEU A 481 -21.26 7.49 -24.67
C LEU A 481 -22.05 7.56 -25.98
N CYS A 482 -22.78 8.67 -26.24
CA CYS A 482 -23.46 8.89 -27.52
C CYS A 482 -22.77 9.94 -28.40
N ALA A 483 -21.60 10.46 -28.00
CA ALA A 483 -20.84 11.44 -28.79
C ALA A 483 -20.09 10.83 -29.99
N TRP A 484 -20.06 9.50 -30.12
CA TRP A 484 -19.33 8.80 -31.19
C TRP A 484 -20.20 8.32 -32.36
N SER A 485 -21.53 8.28 -32.20
CA SER A 485 -22.47 8.00 -33.28
C SER A 485 -23.07 9.30 -33.79
N GLY A 486 -23.01 9.57 -35.09
CA GLY A 486 -23.49 10.79 -35.73
C GLY A 486 -25.03 11.04 -35.61
N PRO A 487 -25.77 11.41 -36.67
CA PRO A 487 -26.94 12.30 -36.59
C PRO A 487 -28.21 11.84 -35.84
N VAL A 488 -28.17 10.74 -35.07
CA VAL A 488 -29.28 10.31 -34.21
C VAL A 488 -29.22 10.99 -32.82
N ALA A 489 -28.17 11.76 -32.51
CA ALA A 489 -28.03 12.51 -31.26
C ALA A 489 -28.99 13.72 -31.11
N ALA A 490 -29.80 14.04 -32.12
CA ALA A 490 -30.67 15.23 -32.13
C ALA A 490 -32.00 15.06 -31.39
N LEU A 491 -32.30 13.89 -30.81
CA LEU A 491 -33.51 13.64 -30.02
C LEU A 491 -33.29 13.72 -28.50
N CYS A 492 -32.06 13.99 -28.04
CA CYS A 492 -31.73 14.09 -26.62
C CYS A 492 -31.85 15.51 -26.04
N GLY A 493 -32.57 16.42 -26.69
CA GLY A 493 -32.84 17.72 -26.09
C GLY A 493 -33.86 18.57 -26.84
N ALA A 494 -35.08 18.68 -26.28
CA ALA A 494 -35.90 19.90 -26.26
C ALA A 494 -37.29 19.67 -25.60
N THR A 495 -37.54 20.40 -24.49
CA THR A 495 -38.76 21.16 -24.07
C THR A 495 -40.19 20.79 -24.56
N GLY A 496 -41.13 20.60 -23.61
CA GLY A 496 -42.42 21.36 -23.53
C GLY A 496 -43.79 20.63 -23.31
N ALA A 497 -44.56 21.10 -22.28
CA ALA A 497 -46.06 21.26 -22.16
C ALA A 497 -46.98 20.32 -21.30
N VAL A 498 -47.31 20.75 -20.05
CA VAL A 498 -48.61 21.18 -19.41
C VAL A 498 -49.98 20.40 -19.52
N ILE A 499 -50.57 20.03 -18.33
CA ILE A 499 -52.00 19.98 -17.81
C ILE A 499 -52.94 18.72 -17.88
N VAL A 500 -53.38 18.31 -16.64
CA VAL A 500 -54.65 17.71 -16.08
C VAL A 500 -55.12 16.27 -16.38
N TRP A 501 -55.28 15.42 -15.33
CA TRP A 501 -56.26 14.31 -15.20
C TRP A 501 -56.36 13.79 -13.72
N VAL A 502 -57.19 14.37 -12.84
CA VAL A 502 -57.22 14.02 -11.38
C VAL A 502 -58.21 12.88 -11.01
N GLY A 503 -59.04 12.39 -11.94
CA GLY A 503 -60.13 11.44 -11.63
C GLY A 503 -59.79 9.94 -11.70
N THR A 504 -58.84 9.54 -12.55
CA THR A 504 -58.46 8.11 -12.74
C THR A 504 -57.38 7.63 -11.78
N ASP A 505 -56.60 8.53 -11.20
CA ASP A 505 -55.43 8.15 -10.41
C ASP A 505 -55.85 7.49 -9.09
N MET A 506 -56.94 7.94 -8.46
CA MET A 506 -57.39 7.37 -7.19
C MET A 506 -57.79 5.88 -7.26
N LEU A 507 -58.31 5.41 -8.40
CA LEU A 507 -58.66 4.00 -8.60
C LEU A 507 -57.41 3.15 -8.92
N ALA A 508 -56.47 3.71 -9.70
CA ALA A 508 -55.22 3.05 -10.06
C ALA A 508 -54.29 2.92 -8.86
N ILE A 509 -54.18 3.94 -8.00
CA ILE A 509 -53.36 3.94 -6.79
C ILE A 509 -53.84 2.88 -5.79
N ARG A 510 -55.16 2.73 -5.59
CA ARG A 510 -55.69 1.70 -4.65
C ARG A 510 -55.52 0.26 -5.16
N LEU A 511 -55.57 0.08 -6.48
CA LEU A 511 -55.24 -1.21 -7.11
C LEU A 511 -53.74 -1.51 -6.98
N ASP A 512 -52.89 -0.52 -7.24
CA ASP A 512 -51.44 -0.64 -7.14
C ASP A 512 -50.98 -0.87 -5.68
N GLU A 513 -51.59 -0.18 -4.71
CA GLU A 513 -51.35 -0.39 -3.28
C GLU A 513 -51.68 -1.83 -2.86
N ALA A 514 -52.83 -2.35 -3.28
CA ALA A 514 -53.28 -3.69 -2.90
C ALA A 514 -52.37 -4.82 -3.42
N PHE A 515 -51.67 -4.60 -4.54
CA PHE A 515 -50.77 -5.60 -5.12
C PHE A 515 -49.30 -5.40 -4.77
N ASN A 516 -48.82 -4.15 -4.62
CA ASN A 516 -47.39 -3.86 -4.58
C ASN A 516 -46.89 -3.28 -3.24
N ARG A 517 -47.76 -2.96 -2.27
CA ARG A 517 -47.34 -2.34 -1.00
C ARG A 517 -46.33 -3.18 -0.22
N ALA A 518 -46.55 -4.49 -0.11
CA ALA A 518 -45.65 -5.38 0.61
C ALA A 518 -44.27 -5.47 -0.07
N GLU A 519 -44.22 -5.46 -1.41
CA GLU A 519 -42.98 -5.44 -2.18
C GLU A 519 -42.23 -4.12 -2.02
N PHE A 520 -42.95 -2.99 -2.04
CA PHE A 520 -42.39 -1.66 -1.81
C PHE A 520 -41.80 -1.50 -0.40
N GLU A 521 -42.54 -1.92 0.64
CA GLU A 521 -42.03 -1.89 2.01
C GLU A 521 -40.80 -2.79 2.19
N ALA A 522 -40.77 -3.95 1.53
CA ALA A 522 -39.61 -4.84 1.52
C ALA A 522 -38.40 -4.21 0.81
N GLU A 523 -38.60 -3.59 -0.35
CA GLU A 523 -37.55 -2.88 -1.08
C GLU A 523 -36.99 -1.70 -0.27
N LEU A 524 -37.87 -0.94 0.40
CA LEU A 524 -37.43 0.18 1.25
C LEU A 524 -36.61 -0.31 2.45
N ARG A 525 -36.99 -1.45 3.06
CA ARG A 525 -36.21 -2.08 4.12
C ARG A 525 -34.83 -2.53 3.65
N ILE A 526 -34.73 -3.13 2.46
CA ILE A 526 -33.44 -3.51 1.86
C ILE A 526 -32.55 -2.27 1.66
N LEU A 527 -33.11 -1.16 1.17
CA LEU A 527 -32.36 0.07 0.99
C LEU A 527 -31.88 0.69 2.32
N ILE A 528 -32.69 0.58 3.38
CA ILE A 528 -32.30 1.00 4.73
C ILE A 528 -31.21 0.06 5.29
N ASP A 529 -31.27 -1.24 5.02
CA ASP A 529 -30.25 -2.21 5.40
C ASP A 529 -28.90 -1.91 4.72
N ASP A 530 -28.93 -1.59 3.42
CA ASP A 530 -27.75 -1.16 2.65
C ASP A 530 -27.14 0.13 3.24
N ASP A 531 -27.97 1.15 3.52
CA ASP A 531 -27.54 2.40 4.14
C ASP A 531 -26.91 2.16 5.53
N LYS A 532 -27.51 1.30 6.35
CA LYS A 532 -26.98 0.91 7.65
C LYS A 532 -25.63 0.19 7.54
N ALA A 533 -25.47 -0.69 6.55
CA ALA A 533 -24.20 -1.37 6.29
C ALA A 533 -23.12 -0.38 5.84
N ASP A 534 -23.48 0.60 5.01
CA ASP A 534 -22.59 1.68 4.57
C ASP A 534 -22.16 2.56 5.74
N LEU A 535 -23.11 2.96 6.60
CA LEU A 535 -22.82 3.76 7.78
C LEU A 535 -21.91 3.02 8.77
N LYS A 536 -22.13 1.70 8.96
CA LYS A 536 -21.23 0.86 9.77
C LYS A 536 -19.80 0.90 9.24
N ARG A 537 -19.61 0.67 7.94
CA ARG A 537 -18.27 0.71 7.32
C ARG A 537 -17.61 2.08 7.47
N ASN A 538 -18.38 3.16 7.33
CA ASN A 538 -17.87 4.52 7.49
C ASN A 538 -17.45 4.83 8.94
N LEU A 539 -18.20 4.34 9.94
CA LEU A 539 -17.81 4.49 11.36
C LEU A 539 -16.57 3.65 11.70
N GLU A 540 -16.46 2.43 11.17
CA GLU A 540 -15.26 1.60 11.32
C GLU A 540 -14.03 2.26 10.68
N LEU A 541 -14.18 2.85 9.49
CA LEU A 541 -13.11 3.61 8.82
C LEU A 541 -12.73 4.88 9.58
N ALA A 542 -13.70 5.63 10.13
CA ALA A 542 -13.43 6.82 10.93
C ALA A 542 -12.68 6.47 12.22
N LEU A 543 -13.01 5.33 12.83
CA LEU A 543 -12.31 4.79 13.99
C LEU A 543 -10.87 4.37 13.64
N ASP A 544 -10.66 3.72 12.50
CA ASP A 544 -9.31 3.38 12.01
C ASP A 544 -8.48 4.64 11.72
N GLN A 545 -9.08 5.69 11.16
CA GLN A 545 -8.44 6.98 10.96
C GLN A 545 -8.06 7.66 12.28
N LYS A 546 -8.95 7.62 13.28
CA LYS A 546 -8.63 8.10 14.63
C LYS A 546 -7.44 7.34 15.21
N ALA A 547 -7.42 6.02 15.07
CA ALA A 547 -6.29 5.20 15.51
C ALA A 547 -4.98 5.60 14.82
N LEU A 548 -4.99 5.84 13.51
CA LEU A 548 -3.81 6.33 12.78
C LEU A 548 -3.37 7.73 13.24
N ALA A 549 -4.31 8.63 13.49
CA ALA A 549 -4.00 9.96 14.03
C ALA A 549 -3.39 9.87 15.44
N VAL A 550 -3.88 8.96 16.28
CA VAL A 550 -3.31 8.66 17.59
C VAL A 550 -1.91 8.06 17.44
N GLN A 551 -1.71 7.11 16.51
CA GLN A 551 -0.41 6.49 16.26
C GLN A 551 0.63 7.52 15.81
N SER A 552 0.26 8.42 14.89
CA SER A 552 1.16 9.47 14.41
C SER A 552 1.50 10.48 15.51
N ALA A 553 0.54 10.84 16.36
CA ALA A 553 0.80 11.67 17.54
C ALA A 553 1.74 10.96 18.54
N ASN A 554 1.55 9.66 18.73
CA ASN A 554 2.40 8.83 19.58
C ASN A 554 3.84 8.75 19.08
N ASN A 555 4.08 8.76 17.76
CA ASN A 555 5.43 8.80 17.19
C ASN A 555 6.21 10.05 17.61
N VAL A 556 5.53 11.20 17.73
CA VAL A 556 6.16 12.44 18.21
C VAL A 556 6.56 12.32 19.67
N ILE A 557 5.71 11.70 20.50
CA ILE A 557 6.01 11.42 21.91
C ILE A 557 7.21 10.49 22.02
N VAL A 558 7.26 9.43 21.22
CA VAL A 558 8.39 8.48 21.17
C VAL A 558 9.69 9.19 20.79
N GLN A 559 9.65 10.09 19.81
CA GLN A 559 10.82 10.87 19.41
C GLN A 559 11.29 11.80 20.53
N ASP A 560 10.38 12.57 21.16
CA ASP A 560 10.73 13.47 22.27
C ASP A 560 11.25 12.70 23.49
N PHE A 561 10.64 11.56 23.79
CA PHE A 561 11.08 10.66 24.85
C PHE A 561 12.49 10.12 24.56
N THR A 562 12.75 9.67 23.34
CA THR A 562 14.07 9.19 22.92
C THR A 562 15.12 10.30 23.02
N LEU A 563 14.78 11.52 22.59
CA LEU A 563 15.68 12.66 22.62
C LEU A 563 15.98 13.11 24.06
N LYS A 564 14.98 13.10 24.95
CA LYS A 564 15.16 13.35 26.39
C LYS A 564 15.96 12.25 27.09
N GLN A 565 15.76 10.99 26.73
CA GLN A 565 16.57 9.89 27.25
C GLN A 565 18.04 10.02 26.83
N LEU A 566 18.31 10.31 25.56
CA LEU A 566 19.67 10.44 25.03
C LEU A 566 20.42 11.67 25.59
N THR A 567 19.70 12.70 26.01
CA THR A 567 20.29 13.94 26.56
C THR A 567 20.35 13.98 28.10
N SER A 568 19.78 12.97 28.77
CA SER A 568 19.81 12.85 30.22
C SER A 568 21.24 12.60 30.74
N PRO A 569 21.68 13.28 31.83
CA PRO A 569 22.94 12.98 32.50
C PRO A 569 23.08 11.49 32.91
N GLU A 570 21.95 10.83 33.18
CA GLU A 570 21.89 9.43 33.59
C GLU A 570 22.22 8.48 32.42
N TYR A 571 21.98 8.90 31.18
CA TYR A 571 22.38 8.13 29.99
C TYR A 571 23.91 8.03 29.87
N GLY A 572 24.65 9.05 30.32
CA GLY A 572 26.11 9.00 30.41
C GLY A 572 26.59 7.91 31.37
N VAL A 573 25.93 7.77 32.52
CA VAL A 573 26.26 6.71 33.51
C VAL A 573 25.94 5.33 32.95
N LEU A 574 24.78 5.18 32.28
CA LEU A 574 24.41 3.93 31.63
C LEU A 574 25.40 3.52 30.53
N CYS A 575 25.84 4.48 29.71
CA CYS A 575 26.83 4.25 28.67
C CYS A 575 28.14 3.72 29.25
N GLU A 576 28.64 4.34 30.32
CA GLU A 576 29.87 3.89 30.99
C GLU A 576 29.71 2.49 31.61
N GLN A 577 28.56 2.20 32.23
CA GLN A 577 28.27 0.86 32.75
C GLN A 577 28.16 -0.20 31.65
N SER A 578 27.55 0.15 30.51
CA SER A 578 27.39 -0.75 29.36
C SER A 578 28.74 -1.05 28.71
N LYS A 579 29.61 -0.03 28.57
CA LYS A 579 31.00 -0.18 28.12
C LYS A 579 31.80 -1.07 29.08
N ALA A 580 31.67 -0.82 30.39
CA ALA A 580 32.33 -1.63 31.41
C ALA A 580 31.89 -3.10 31.32
N LEU A 581 30.58 -3.36 31.19
CA LEU A 581 30.07 -4.72 31.04
C LEU A 581 30.58 -5.39 29.75
N ALA A 582 30.51 -4.69 28.61
CA ALA A 582 30.99 -5.23 27.33
C ALA A 582 32.50 -5.54 27.37
N ALA A 583 33.29 -4.66 27.99
CA ALA A 583 34.72 -4.89 28.21
C ALA A 583 34.98 -6.08 29.16
N SER A 584 34.25 -6.18 30.27
CA SER A 584 34.36 -7.31 31.21
C SER A 584 33.93 -8.64 30.57
N TYR A 585 32.89 -8.63 29.75
CA TYR A 585 32.47 -9.80 28.98
C TYR A 585 33.56 -10.22 27.98
N SER A 586 34.08 -9.28 27.19
CA SER A 586 35.16 -9.55 26.22
C SER A 586 36.42 -10.09 26.90
N ALA A 587 36.81 -9.50 28.03
CA ALA A 587 37.92 -9.96 28.85
C ALA A 587 37.69 -11.37 29.43
N TYR A 588 36.46 -11.68 29.85
CA TYR A 588 36.10 -13.00 30.35
C TYR A 588 36.19 -14.08 29.27
N ILE A 589 35.64 -13.84 28.06
CA ILE A 589 35.63 -14.84 26.97
C ILE A 589 37.00 -15.03 26.30
N SER A 590 37.91 -14.07 26.45
CA SER A 590 39.28 -14.13 25.91
C SER A 590 40.34 -14.46 26.96
N GLY A 591 40.01 -14.33 28.24
CA GLY A 591 40.93 -14.49 29.35
C GLY A 591 41.11 -15.92 29.85
N PRO A 592 42.10 -16.14 30.73
CA PRO A 592 42.36 -17.43 31.37
C PRO A 592 41.24 -17.87 32.32
N ASP A 593 40.36 -16.94 32.67
CA ASP A 593 39.22 -17.11 33.56
C ASP A 593 37.99 -17.72 32.87
N PHE A 594 38.04 -17.91 31.56
CA PHE A 594 36.93 -18.49 30.82
C PHE A 594 36.59 -19.89 31.34
N GLY A 595 35.34 -20.08 31.77
CA GLY A 595 34.86 -21.30 32.40
C GLY A 595 34.69 -21.22 33.92
N ASP A 596 35.10 -20.11 34.54
CA ASP A 596 34.79 -19.81 35.95
C ASP A 596 33.32 -19.37 36.08
N GLU A 597 32.48 -20.28 36.60
CA GLU A 597 31.04 -20.03 36.78
C GLU A 597 30.76 -18.87 37.74
N ALA A 598 31.64 -18.60 38.72
CA ALA A 598 31.47 -17.47 39.63
C ALA A 598 31.65 -16.13 38.89
N LYS A 599 32.66 -16.03 38.03
CA LYS A 599 32.87 -14.84 37.18
C LYS A 599 31.75 -14.67 36.14
N ALA A 600 31.27 -15.77 35.56
CA ALA A 600 30.09 -15.73 34.70
C ALA A 600 28.82 -15.28 35.45
N ALA A 601 28.67 -15.67 36.72
CA ALA A 601 27.57 -15.22 37.58
C ALA A 601 27.67 -13.73 37.92
N GLU A 602 28.87 -13.20 38.15
CA GLU A 602 29.11 -11.76 38.34
C GLU A 602 28.72 -10.95 37.08
N LEU A 603 29.10 -11.42 35.89
CA LEU A 603 28.70 -10.77 34.63
C LEU A 603 27.19 -10.80 34.41
N ARG A 604 26.51 -11.91 34.72
CA ARG A 604 25.05 -11.98 34.69
C ARG A 604 24.42 -11.01 35.68
N LYS A 605 24.96 -10.92 36.90
CA LYS A 605 24.48 -9.97 37.90
C LYS A 605 24.68 -8.52 37.44
N ALA A 606 25.82 -8.19 36.85
CA ALA A 606 26.09 -6.88 36.28
C ALA A 606 25.17 -6.57 35.10
N ALA A 607 24.87 -7.55 34.24
CA ALA A 607 23.88 -7.41 33.17
C ALA A 607 22.46 -7.19 33.70
N LEU A 608 22.07 -7.87 34.79
CA LEU A 608 20.78 -7.65 35.45
C LEU A 608 20.70 -6.27 36.13
N GLN A 609 21.83 -5.70 36.54
CA GLN A 609 21.91 -4.34 37.10
C GLN A 609 21.84 -3.23 36.05
N LEU A 610 22.03 -3.54 34.76
CA LEU A 610 21.70 -2.63 33.66
C LEU A 610 20.16 -2.58 33.52
N ASP A 611 19.55 -1.85 34.45
CA ASP A 611 18.10 -1.76 34.64
C ASP A 611 17.47 -0.68 33.75
N LEU A 612 17.88 -0.64 32.49
CA LEU A 612 17.55 0.42 31.56
C LEU A 612 17.24 -0.14 30.17
N PHE A 613 16.16 0.40 29.60
CA PHE A 613 15.61 -0.03 28.32
C PHE A 613 16.66 -0.01 27.20
N ALA A 614 17.50 1.02 27.16
CA ALA A 614 18.53 1.18 26.13
C ALA A 614 19.59 0.06 26.14
N ALA A 615 19.81 -0.63 27.27
CA ALA A 615 20.79 -1.72 27.40
C ALA A 615 20.14 -3.12 27.36
N ARG A 616 18.84 -3.22 27.04
CA ARG A 616 18.12 -4.49 27.02
C ARG A 616 18.75 -5.53 26.08
N ASP A 617 19.18 -5.11 24.89
CA ASP A 617 19.77 -6.02 23.91
C ASP A 617 21.10 -6.56 24.40
N LEU A 618 21.96 -5.69 24.92
CA LEU A 618 23.22 -6.09 25.56
C LEU A 618 22.98 -7.05 26.73
N ARG A 619 22.03 -6.74 27.61
CA ARG A 619 21.65 -7.62 28.74
C ARG A 619 21.18 -8.98 28.23
N THR A 620 20.24 -9.00 27.28
CA THR A 620 19.65 -10.24 26.75
C THR A 620 20.70 -11.09 26.04
N GLU A 621 21.58 -10.45 25.27
CA GLU A 621 22.69 -11.12 24.59
C GLU A 621 23.69 -11.69 25.60
N VAL A 622 24.10 -10.95 26.63
CA VAL A 622 24.97 -11.46 27.70
C VAL A 622 24.32 -12.63 28.44
N MET A 623 23.03 -12.54 28.78
CA MET A 623 22.30 -13.61 29.47
C MET A 623 22.13 -14.86 28.60
N SER A 624 21.92 -14.68 27.28
CA SER A 624 21.83 -15.78 26.31
C SER A 624 23.20 -16.45 26.09
N ASN A 625 24.26 -15.65 26.06
CA ASN A 625 25.63 -16.14 25.83
C ASN A 625 26.26 -16.79 27.07
N LEU A 626 25.80 -16.44 28.27
CA LEU A 626 26.26 -16.99 29.55
C LEU A 626 25.12 -17.73 30.27
N PRO A 627 24.60 -18.85 29.72
CA PRO A 627 23.61 -19.64 30.42
C PRO A 627 24.22 -20.28 31.68
N SER A 628 23.38 -20.61 32.65
CA SER A 628 23.81 -21.27 33.89
C SER A 628 23.20 -22.67 33.98
N PRO A 629 24.01 -23.75 34.05
CA PRO A 629 25.48 -23.75 33.99
C PRO A 629 26.03 -23.47 32.57
N LEU A 630 27.28 -23.02 32.47
CA LEU A 630 27.94 -22.79 31.19
C LEU A 630 28.00 -24.06 30.32
N PRO A 631 27.83 -23.93 28.99
CA PRO A 631 27.78 -25.07 28.09
C PRO A 631 29.17 -25.71 27.92
N ARG A 632 29.20 -27.04 27.94
CA ARG A 632 30.42 -27.84 27.71
C ARG A 632 30.24 -28.77 26.51
N ILE A 633 31.35 -29.04 25.83
CA ILE A 633 31.48 -30.06 24.81
C ILE A 633 32.40 -31.16 25.33
N VAL A 634 32.10 -32.42 24.99
CA VAL A 634 33.08 -33.50 25.14
C VAL A 634 34.02 -33.40 23.96
N THR A 635 35.31 -33.18 24.21
CA THR A 635 36.36 -33.13 23.18
C THR A 635 36.97 -34.49 22.91
N LYS A 636 36.95 -35.38 23.92
CA LYS A 636 37.49 -36.73 23.81
C LYS A 636 36.72 -37.71 24.66
N LEU A 637 36.37 -38.85 24.09
CA LEU A 637 35.77 -39.98 24.79
C LEU A 637 36.76 -41.14 24.78
N LEU A 638 37.18 -41.56 25.96
CA LEU A 638 38.13 -42.65 26.16
C LEU A 638 37.45 -43.78 26.94
N VAL A 639 37.55 -45.02 26.45
CA VAL A 639 37.14 -46.21 27.20
C VAL A 639 38.35 -47.11 27.36
N THR A 640 38.81 -47.30 28.59
CA THR A 640 39.88 -48.24 28.91
C THR A 640 39.34 -49.39 29.73
N GLY A 641 39.88 -50.59 29.57
CA GLY A 641 39.43 -51.74 30.34
C GLY A 641 40.20 -53.00 30.02
N VAL A 642 39.92 -54.05 30.76
CA VAL A 642 40.49 -55.38 30.54
C VAL A 642 39.34 -56.34 30.29
N ILE A 643 39.45 -57.15 29.23
CA ILE A 643 38.49 -58.24 28.96
C ILE A 643 38.71 -59.32 30.02
N PRO A 644 37.64 -59.94 30.60
CA PRO A 644 37.80 -60.95 31.64
C PRO A 644 38.78 -62.05 31.21
N ALA A 645 39.63 -62.53 32.12
CA ALA A 645 40.75 -63.43 31.82
C ALA A 645 40.33 -64.66 30.99
N ASP A 646 39.16 -65.23 31.28
CA ASP A 646 38.57 -66.40 30.59
C ASP A 646 38.27 -66.15 29.10
N PHE A 647 38.18 -64.88 28.69
CA PHE A 647 37.90 -64.44 27.31
C PHE A 647 39.01 -63.53 26.74
N SER A 648 40.04 -63.24 27.54
CA SER A 648 41.14 -62.38 27.14
C SER A 648 41.98 -63.10 26.07
N SER A 649 42.16 -62.45 24.93
CA SER A 649 43.08 -62.89 23.88
C SER A 649 43.56 -61.68 23.11
N ASP A 650 44.78 -61.75 22.56
CA ASP A 650 45.35 -60.67 21.75
C ASP A 650 44.56 -60.56 20.44
N ARG A 651 43.60 -59.63 20.41
CA ARG A 651 42.58 -59.48 19.37
C ARG A 651 42.21 -58.02 19.22
N ASP A 652 41.68 -57.66 18.07
CA ASP A 652 41.13 -56.34 17.90
C ASP A 652 39.76 -56.22 18.56
N VAL A 653 39.51 -55.04 19.12
CA VAL A 653 38.23 -54.65 19.68
C VAL A 653 37.71 -53.40 18.98
N SER A 654 36.40 -53.32 18.77
CA SER A 654 35.70 -52.07 18.50
C SER A 654 34.72 -51.81 19.64
N GLY A 655 33.96 -50.72 19.58
CA GLY A 655 32.95 -50.50 20.59
C GLY A 655 31.88 -49.52 20.16
N MET A 656 30.90 -49.37 21.02
CA MET A 656 29.79 -48.44 20.90
C MET A 656 29.50 -47.87 22.29
N ALA A 657 29.44 -46.55 22.41
CA ALA A 657 28.96 -45.86 23.61
C ALA A 657 27.60 -45.20 23.34
N MET A 658 26.72 -45.24 24.32
CA MET A 658 25.47 -44.48 24.38
C MET A 658 25.59 -43.48 25.52
N ILE A 659 25.54 -42.19 25.22
CA ILE A 659 25.58 -41.13 26.23
C ILE A 659 24.28 -40.33 26.13
N ASN A 660 23.44 -40.37 27.17
CA ASN A 660 22.10 -39.78 27.18
C ASN A 660 21.28 -40.11 25.90
N GLY A 661 21.38 -41.36 25.43
CA GLY A 661 20.67 -41.83 24.24
C GLY A 661 21.35 -41.54 22.88
N ARG A 662 22.48 -40.80 22.86
CA ARG A 662 23.25 -40.57 21.62
C ARG A 662 24.35 -41.62 21.45
N ARG A 663 24.44 -42.20 20.25
CA ARG A 663 25.38 -43.27 19.89
C ARG A 663 26.73 -42.72 19.41
N PHE A 664 27.81 -43.36 19.87
CA PHE A 664 29.19 -43.12 19.48
C PHE A 664 29.90 -44.45 19.21
N ASP A 665 30.13 -44.77 17.95
CA ASP A 665 30.95 -45.92 17.54
C ASP A 665 32.46 -45.63 17.69
N PHE A 666 33.24 -46.64 18.05
CA PHE A 666 34.69 -46.60 18.13
C PHE A 666 35.31 -47.46 17.03
N GLU A 667 36.41 -46.98 16.47
CA GLU A 667 37.18 -47.73 15.49
C GLU A 667 37.86 -48.96 16.11
N ARG A 668 38.18 -49.90 15.23
CA ARG A 668 38.83 -51.16 15.60
C ARG A 668 40.27 -50.89 16.06
N THR A 669 40.57 -51.26 17.30
CA THR A 669 41.86 -51.04 17.96
C THR A 669 42.38 -52.36 18.53
N PRO A 670 43.69 -52.66 18.46
CA PRO A 670 44.25 -53.85 19.09
C PRO A 670 44.03 -53.87 20.61
N SER A 671 43.66 -55.02 21.16
CA SER A 671 43.60 -55.31 22.60
C SER A 671 44.61 -56.41 22.91
N SER A 672 45.27 -56.31 24.08
CA SER A 672 46.12 -57.39 24.59
C SER A 672 45.56 -57.96 25.89
N ALA A 673 45.77 -59.26 26.11
CA ALA A 673 45.44 -59.90 27.39
C ALA A 673 46.24 -59.30 28.56
N ALA A 674 47.46 -58.78 28.30
CA ALA A 674 48.32 -58.21 29.33
C ALA A 674 48.00 -56.74 29.65
N THR A 675 47.63 -55.93 28.66
CA THR A 675 47.46 -54.47 28.80
C THR A 675 46.02 -53.98 28.66
N GLY A 676 45.08 -54.87 28.29
CA GLY A 676 43.70 -54.52 28.02
C GLY A 676 43.51 -53.80 26.69
N PHE A 677 42.44 -52.98 26.62
CA PHE A 677 42.09 -52.17 25.46
C PHE A 677 41.96 -50.69 25.81
N THR A 678 42.10 -49.85 24.78
CA THR A 678 41.84 -48.41 24.85
C THR A 678 41.10 -47.99 23.58
N LEU A 679 39.83 -47.59 23.71
CA LEU A 679 39.03 -47.04 22.63
C LEU A 679 39.01 -45.52 22.75
N VAL A 680 39.33 -44.82 21.67
CA VAL A 680 39.42 -43.36 21.62
C VAL A 680 38.46 -42.82 20.56
N ARG A 681 37.74 -41.74 20.89
CA ARG A 681 37.04 -40.91 19.92
C ARG A 681 37.34 -39.43 20.21
N ASP A 682 38.01 -38.77 19.27
CA ASP A 682 38.45 -37.36 19.39
C ASP A 682 37.47 -36.38 18.69
N GLU A 683 36.19 -36.74 18.58
CA GLU A 683 35.18 -35.89 17.96
C GLU A 683 34.50 -35.01 19.02
N ALA A 684 34.47 -33.70 18.78
CA ALA A 684 33.79 -32.76 19.66
C ALA A 684 32.27 -32.88 19.52
N PHE A 685 31.54 -33.06 20.63
CA PHE A 685 30.08 -33.04 20.61
C PHE A 685 29.48 -32.27 21.81
N PRO A 686 28.40 -31.50 21.58
CA PRO A 686 27.73 -30.74 22.64
C PRO A 686 27.01 -31.69 23.60
N MET A 687 27.13 -31.43 24.89
CA MET A 687 26.46 -32.19 25.94
C MET A 687 26.01 -31.25 27.07
N ALA A 688 24.75 -31.33 27.46
CA ALA A 688 24.25 -30.62 28.64
C ALA A 688 24.69 -31.40 29.90
N ILE A 689 25.73 -30.91 30.59
CA ILE A 689 26.35 -31.58 31.75
C ILE A 689 25.55 -31.35 33.06
N GLY A 690 24.33 -30.80 33.02
CA GLY A 690 23.57 -30.40 34.21
C GLY A 690 22.57 -31.42 34.79
N SER A 691 22.26 -32.51 34.09
CA SER A 691 21.32 -33.55 34.55
C SER A 691 22.02 -34.91 34.43
N GLY A 692 21.89 -35.76 35.45
CA GLY A 692 22.70 -36.98 35.61
C GLY A 692 23.03 -37.70 34.30
N LEU A 693 24.31 -38.00 34.10
CA LEU A 693 24.83 -38.51 32.83
C LEU A 693 24.83 -40.04 32.85
N THR A 694 23.99 -40.67 32.01
CA THR A 694 24.02 -42.14 31.85
C THR A 694 24.88 -42.49 30.65
N ILE A 695 25.93 -43.28 30.89
CA ILE A 695 26.81 -43.81 29.85
C ILE A 695 26.70 -45.32 29.82
N SER A 696 26.35 -45.86 28.66
CA SER A 696 26.41 -47.30 28.41
C SER A 696 27.48 -47.57 27.37
N VAL A 697 28.32 -48.57 27.56
CA VAL A 697 29.35 -48.95 26.58
C VAL A 697 29.23 -50.43 26.28
N ALA A 698 29.29 -50.78 25.00
CA ALA A 698 29.42 -52.14 24.51
C ALA A 698 30.74 -52.25 23.73
N VAL A 699 31.64 -53.13 24.16
CA VAL A 699 32.90 -53.44 23.50
C VAL A 699 32.73 -54.74 22.73
N GLN A 700 33.08 -54.72 21.45
CA GLN A 700 33.01 -55.87 20.55
C GLN A 700 34.40 -56.42 20.31
N GLN A 701 34.66 -57.66 20.72
CA GLN A 701 35.88 -58.39 20.40
C GLN A 701 35.67 -59.17 19.09
N HIS A 702 36.58 -58.99 18.13
CA HIS A 702 36.47 -59.62 16.80
C HIS A 702 37.13 -61.00 16.79
N ASN A 703 36.33 -62.07 16.77
CA ASN A 703 36.84 -63.44 16.68
C ASN A 703 36.58 -64.06 15.29
N TYR A 704 37.31 -65.12 14.97
CA TYR A 704 37.21 -65.80 13.67
C TYR A 704 35.85 -66.46 13.42
N LEU A 705 35.20 -66.99 14.48
CA LEU A 705 33.94 -67.76 14.38
C LEU A 705 32.69 -66.96 14.78
N GLY A 706 32.85 -65.71 15.21
CA GLY A 706 31.75 -64.88 15.71
C GLY A 706 32.22 -63.84 16.73
N ASN A 707 31.69 -62.63 16.65
CA ASN A 707 32.10 -61.54 17.52
C ASN A 707 31.47 -61.67 18.91
N SER A 708 32.20 -61.30 19.94
CA SER A 708 31.74 -61.32 21.34
C SER A 708 31.50 -59.89 21.83
N PHE A 709 30.37 -59.64 22.48
CA PHE A 709 30.04 -58.32 23.04
C PHE A 709 30.14 -58.31 24.56
N PHE A 710 30.79 -57.27 25.09
CA PHE A 710 30.91 -56.97 26.52
C PHE A 710 30.28 -55.61 26.80
N SER A 711 29.15 -55.59 27.48
CA SER A 711 28.40 -54.37 27.77
C SER A 711 28.45 -54.01 29.26
N GLY A 712 28.45 -52.71 29.55
CA GLY A 712 28.39 -52.17 30.90
C GLY A 712 27.75 -50.79 30.92
N THR A 713 27.08 -50.45 32.01
CA THR A 713 26.45 -49.14 32.23
C THR A 713 27.04 -48.48 33.45
N GLY A 714 27.33 -47.19 33.34
CA GLY A 714 27.73 -46.34 34.44
C GLY A 714 26.89 -45.07 34.45
N GLN A 715 26.63 -44.54 35.63
CA GLN A 715 25.99 -43.25 35.79
C GLN A 715 26.94 -42.33 36.53
N PHE A 716 27.10 -41.10 36.01
CA PHE A 716 27.67 -40.04 36.81
C PHE A 716 26.54 -39.46 37.65
N ASP A 717 26.68 -39.51 38.97
CA ASP A 717 25.77 -38.77 39.84
C ASP A 717 25.97 -37.25 39.62
N ALA A 718 24.92 -36.48 39.83
CA ALA A 718 24.94 -35.04 39.55
C ALA A 718 26.01 -34.29 40.38
N ALA A 719 26.39 -34.79 41.56
CA ALA A 719 27.39 -34.17 42.42
C ALA A 719 28.82 -34.43 41.92
N SER A 720 29.10 -35.64 41.43
CA SER A 720 30.35 -36.03 40.75
C SER A 720 30.56 -35.24 39.47
N VAL A 721 29.46 -35.02 38.73
CA VAL A 721 29.47 -34.13 37.58
C VAL A 721 29.77 -32.69 38.01
N ALA A 722 29.00 -32.15 38.95
CA ALA A 722 29.15 -30.78 39.48
C ALA A 722 30.58 -30.50 40.02
N ALA A 723 31.17 -31.45 40.76
CA ALA A 723 32.51 -31.31 41.34
C ALA A 723 33.62 -31.30 40.27
N ALA A 724 33.42 -32.00 39.15
CA ALA A 724 34.31 -31.94 38.01
C ALA A 724 34.07 -30.69 37.14
N THR A 725 32.87 -30.10 37.20
CA THR A 725 32.58 -28.82 36.54
C THR A 725 33.21 -27.62 37.27
N ASP A 726 33.39 -27.69 38.59
CA ASP A 726 33.89 -26.58 39.41
C ASP A 726 35.42 -26.38 39.35
N ARG A 727 36.16 -27.38 38.87
CA ARG A 727 37.62 -27.29 38.67
C ARG A 727 37.92 -27.30 37.17
N ALA A 728 39.06 -26.73 36.77
CA ALA A 728 39.64 -26.88 35.42
C ALA A 728 39.98 -28.36 35.05
N GLN A 729 39.49 -29.33 35.83
CA GLN A 729 39.57 -30.74 35.50
C GLN A 729 38.72 -31.01 34.27
N THR A 730 39.44 -31.14 33.17
CA THR A 730 38.91 -31.55 31.88
C THR A 730 38.44 -32.99 31.87
N LYS A 731 38.66 -33.81 32.93
CA LYS A 731 38.46 -35.28 32.88
C LYS A 731 37.43 -35.79 33.88
N LEU A 732 36.33 -36.32 33.37
CA LEU A 732 35.29 -37.03 34.10
C LEU A 732 35.52 -38.53 33.98
N GLN A 733 35.57 -39.27 35.09
CA GLN A 733 35.85 -40.70 35.09
C GLN A 733 34.76 -41.50 35.82
N VAL A 734 34.19 -42.51 35.15
CA VAL A 734 33.25 -43.46 35.77
C VAL A 734 33.68 -44.89 35.48
N PRO A 735 33.73 -45.75 36.52
CA PRO A 735 33.89 -47.18 36.33
C PRO A 735 32.62 -47.77 35.69
N LEU A 736 32.82 -48.69 34.75
CA LEU A 736 31.79 -49.53 34.16
C LEU A 736 32.04 -50.96 34.60
N GLU A 737 30.98 -51.65 35.00
CA GLU A 737 31.06 -53.09 35.25
C GLU A 737 30.54 -53.85 34.04
N PHE A 738 31.37 -54.74 33.48
CA PHE A 738 30.97 -55.57 32.34
C PHE A 738 30.24 -56.84 32.76
N ALA A 739 29.31 -57.30 31.92
CA ALA A 739 28.67 -58.61 32.06
C ALA A 739 29.71 -59.75 32.03
N THR A 740 29.49 -60.80 32.82
CA THR A 740 30.42 -61.93 33.00
C THR A 740 30.55 -62.87 31.81
N LYS A 741 29.55 -62.87 30.93
CA LYS A 741 29.53 -63.74 29.76
C LYS A 741 29.44 -62.87 28.51
N PRO A 742 30.19 -63.20 27.45
CA PRO A 742 30.04 -62.53 26.17
C PRO A 742 28.61 -62.73 25.68
N GLN A 743 28.06 -61.67 25.09
CA GLN A 743 26.73 -61.69 24.47
C GLN A 743 26.89 -61.78 22.96
N ASP A 744 25.90 -62.36 22.28
CA ASP A 744 25.85 -62.41 20.81
C ASP A 744 25.45 -61.06 20.19
N THR A 745 24.82 -60.19 20.99
CA THR A 745 24.37 -58.85 20.62
C THR A 745 24.58 -57.86 21.77
N PRO A 746 24.81 -56.57 21.51
CA PRO A 746 25.01 -55.58 22.58
C PRO A 746 23.74 -55.37 23.42
N VAL A 747 23.78 -55.68 24.72
CA VAL A 747 22.69 -55.44 25.68
C VAL A 747 23.00 -54.23 26.57
N TRP A 748 22.19 -53.18 26.47
CA TRP A 748 22.45 -51.91 27.16
C TRP A 748 22.05 -51.88 28.64
N ASN A 749 21.38 -52.90 29.18
CA ASN A 749 20.85 -52.92 30.56
C ASN A 749 21.23 -54.21 31.31
N SER A 750 22.48 -54.65 31.21
CA SER A 750 22.95 -55.81 31.97
C SER A 750 23.23 -55.44 33.43
N SER A 751 22.78 -56.27 34.38
CA SER A 751 23.10 -56.07 35.80
C SER A 751 24.62 -56.05 36.04
N PRO A 752 25.14 -55.12 36.87
CA PRO A 752 26.56 -55.03 37.18
C PRO A 752 27.09 -56.34 37.77
N TYR A 753 28.35 -56.68 37.48
CA TYR A 753 29.01 -57.82 38.10
C TYR A 753 30.37 -57.40 38.69
N PRO A 754 30.64 -57.72 39.96
CA PRO A 754 31.86 -57.29 40.64
C PRO A 754 33.09 -58.01 40.07
N GLY A 755 34.10 -57.24 39.64
CA GLY A 755 35.45 -57.76 39.35
C GLY A 755 36.05 -57.41 37.99
N ASN A 756 35.25 -56.98 37.00
CA ASN A 756 35.75 -56.57 35.68
C ASN A 756 35.33 -55.13 35.39
N THR A 757 36.21 -54.17 35.71
CA THR A 757 35.92 -52.75 35.55
C THR A 757 36.55 -52.20 34.28
N ALA A 758 35.73 -51.74 33.35
CA ALA A 758 36.16 -50.73 32.38
C ALA A 758 36.04 -49.33 33.01
N LYS A 759 36.63 -48.34 32.37
CA LYS A 759 36.67 -46.96 32.81
C LYS A 759 36.40 -46.07 31.62
N VAL A 760 35.35 -45.28 31.71
CA VAL A 760 35.08 -44.21 30.74
C VAL A 760 35.72 -42.95 31.27
N THR A 761 36.56 -42.31 30.45
CA THR A 761 37.06 -40.95 30.69
C THR A 761 36.49 -40.04 29.61
N LEU A 762 35.71 -39.03 30.01
CA LEU A 762 35.31 -37.93 29.14
C LEU A 762 36.27 -36.78 29.36
N GLU A 763 36.91 -36.31 28.29
CA GLU A 763 37.56 -35.01 28.31
C GLU A 763 36.56 -33.95 27.83
N THR A 764 36.37 -32.88 28.60
CA THR A 764 35.42 -31.81 28.31
C THR A 764 36.11 -30.46 28.18
N ALA A 765 35.60 -29.60 27.31
CA ALA A 765 35.99 -28.20 27.21
C ALA A 765 34.74 -27.31 27.23
N PHE A 766 34.88 -26.07 27.67
CA PHE A 766 33.81 -25.08 27.59
C PHE A 766 33.61 -24.62 26.14
N VAL A 767 32.35 -24.39 25.75
CA VAL A 767 32.04 -23.78 24.46
C VAL A 767 32.20 -22.28 24.60
N LYS A 768 33.18 -21.70 23.91
CA LYS A 768 33.37 -20.25 23.89
C LYS A 768 32.12 -19.58 23.30
N PRO A 769 31.46 -18.67 24.03
CA PRO A 769 30.30 -17.96 23.52
C PRO A 769 30.74 -16.94 22.44
N PRO A 770 29.82 -16.49 21.59
CA PRO A 770 30.13 -15.49 20.57
C PRO A 770 30.51 -14.13 21.19
N GLU A 771 31.20 -13.31 20.40
CA GLU A 771 31.39 -11.90 20.73
C GLU A 771 30.05 -11.15 20.70
N LEU A 772 29.94 -10.07 21.48
CA LEU A 772 28.71 -9.27 21.53
C LEU A 772 28.49 -8.55 20.20
N THR A 773 27.26 -8.63 19.70
CA THR A 773 26.81 -8.00 18.46
C THR A 773 25.86 -6.83 18.71
N ALA A 774 25.39 -6.64 19.95
CA ALA A 774 24.54 -5.52 20.35
C ALA A 774 25.16 -4.18 19.95
N LYS A 775 24.50 -3.50 19.01
CA LYS A 775 24.85 -2.15 18.55
C LYS A 775 24.20 -1.12 19.46
N LEU A 776 24.80 -0.89 20.61
CA LEU A 776 24.47 0.29 21.39
C LEU A 776 25.06 1.52 20.68
N PRO A 777 24.27 2.59 20.45
CA PRO A 777 24.77 3.84 19.86
C PRO A 777 25.95 4.44 20.60
N CYS A 778 26.13 4.06 21.87
CA CYS A 778 27.21 4.52 22.72
C CYS A 778 28.43 3.58 22.77
N LEU A 779 28.35 2.40 22.15
CA LEU A 779 29.46 1.46 21.94
C LEU A 779 30.16 1.67 20.58
N GLN A 780 29.53 2.42 19.67
CA GLN A 780 30.14 2.93 18.43
C GLN A 780 30.88 4.24 18.73
#